data_AF-A0A355L5P7-F1
#
_entry.id   AF-A0A355L5P7-F1
#
_cell.length_a   1.000
_cell.length_b   1.000
_cell.length_c   1.000
_cell.angle_alpha   90.00
_cell.angle_beta   90.00
_cell.angle_gamma   90.00
#
_symmetry.space_group_name_H-M   'P 1'
#
loop_
_entity.id
_entity.type
_entity.pdbx_description
1 polymer ?
#
loop_
_entity_poly.entity_id
_entity_poly.type
_entity_poly.pdbx_seq_one_letter_code
_entity_poly.pdbx_strand_id
1 'polypeptide(L)'
;MAEFYFTAAIANGYEYRNTPDNYRHFLMELPVNKEELTYIFKEIGLELDAKPGEYIFEIADFYLPDVNAKRLFKETENIDELNYLAGILSNLDDNEYQVFTAAVKAQEHTRSVADLINLAMNTECYSFIPDISDYDDYGRYKAEESGIKIGELGDLEDFVNFWDYGERCKKDNKAVFLDSYVVLENSGSEFTERYSGDLNTIPKEYSITTDALSEIEIEDSMGLAVRIDEYLRANHPDYDRVYSEIIEMQQDLSDNILHGKTHRLKQVFNEMGLTYADEPYKSLCEFEKNYPKRLFMIYQLKDDDSTRGLRFESLEQIKKDKQLPVVENYELIYSARMKADTTLESIFTEFNTNRPYDFYGHSLSVSDIVVLSDKGKNNAYYCDKAGWEKIDKFFDYVHTRSAAISNYKGMTAFVGYDNKLYLGKSEKYLFGDNGFAYYDNSDKSLTYITDNLTLYPFLYGSGWVCSQQEMLDNGSFTKEVYAEFDRLQKGILSQFEQIRELKFADKPFNYLETAEKQTEQNYNKIDGIINNEPLESEDKSMNDKISVLAVEPMKAPYIKEIEPGLESLQKEVGGLIQAVYPYEDMVAVICNEEGKMNGLPLNRAIYNDDKEMTDIIAGTFLVVGLGEENFTSLSDGLQKKYADIFKNPEEFVRLGNEIVAIPVKPSIKQQLNQAKKEQGEREDKKPPSHKPPEL
;
A
#
# COMPACT_ATOMS: atom_id res chain seq x y z
N MET A 1 -29.57 33.51 -24.39
CA MET A 1 -28.63 32.37 -24.39
C MET A 1 -28.60 31.82 -25.80
N ALA A 2 -27.55 32.14 -26.56
CA ALA A 2 -27.16 31.23 -27.63
C ALA A 2 -26.70 29.95 -26.92
N GLU A 3 -27.24 28.80 -27.27
CA GLU A 3 -26.79 27.52 -26.70
C GLU A 3 -25.30 27.37 -27.00
N PHE A 4 -24.50 27.07 -25.98
CA PHE A 4 -23.08 26.78 -26.15
C PHE A 4 -22.96 25.47 -26.92
N TYR A 5 -22.40 25.55 -28.13
CA TYR A 5 -22.10 24.39 -28.97
C TYR A 5 -20.59 24.29 -29.12
N PHE A 6 -20.03 23.19 -28.63
CA PHE A 6 -18.67 22.77 -28.88
C PHE A 6 -18.71 21.37 -29.46
N THR A 7 -18.73 21.28 -30.78
CA THR A 7 -18.83 20.03 -31.53
C THR A 7 -17.60 19.83 -32.41
N ALA A 8 -17.08 18.62 -32.40
CA ALA A 8 -15.97 18.20 -33.26
C ALA A 8 -16.40 17.04 -34.17
N ALA A 9 -15.93 17.03 -35.41
CA ALA A 9 -15.95 15.85 -36.25
C ALA A 9 -14.72 15.01 -35.94
N ILE A 10 -14.91 13.73 -35.60
CA ILE A 10 -13.83 12.79 -35.28
C ILE A 10 -13.80 11.64 -36.26
N ALA A 11 -12.60 11.24 -36.66
CA ALA A 11 -12.38 10.16 -37.61
C ALA A 11 -11.15 9.33 -37.24
N ASN A 12 -11.10 8.10 -37.77
CA ASN A 12 -9.91 7.28 -37.70
C ASN A 12 -8.79 7.90 -38.55
N GLY A 13 -7.69 8.26 -37.91
CA GLY A 13 -6.56 8.93 -38.54
C GLY A 13 -5.87 8.05 -39.59
N TYR A 14 -5.88 6.73 -39.43
CA TYR A 14 -5.36 5.81 -40.45
C TYR A 14 -6.25 5.81 -41.69
N GLU A 15 -7.57 5.71 -41.53
CA GLU A 15 -8.51 5.76 -42.66
C GLU A 15 -8.46 7.12 -43.36
N TYR A 16 -8.40 8.21 -42.60
CA TYR A 16 -8.30 9.56 -43.15
C TYR A 16 -7.06 9.72 -44.06
N ARG A 17 -5.88 9.26 -43.59
CA ARG A 17 -4.62 9.40 -44.33
C ARG A 17 -4.54 8.53 -45.58
N ASN A 18 -5.16 7.34 -45.57
CA ASN A 18 -5.06 6.38 -46.67
C ASN A 18 -6.22 6.46 -47.68
N THR A 19 -7.39 6.96 -47.25
CA THR A 19 -8.60 7.08 -48.06
C THR A 19 -9.33 8.42 -47.77
N PRO A 20 -8.70 9.58 -48.05
CA PRO A 20 -9.22 10.89 -47.68
C PRO A 20 -10.57 11.23 -48.34
N ASP A 21 -10.90 10.60 -49.47
CA ASP A 21 -12.18 10.82 -50.16
C ASP A 21 -13.33 9.92 -49.62
N ASN A 22 -13.04 8.97 -48.72
CA ASN A 22 -14.03 7.98 -48.26
C ASN A 22 -13.65 7.35 -46.90
N TYR A 23 -13.54 8.19 -45.85
CA TYR A 23 -13.32 7.76 -44.47
C TYR A 23 -14.57 8.00 -43.61
N ARG A 24 -14.73 7.19 -42.56
CA ARG A 24 -15.84 7.36 -41.61
C ARG A 24 -15.50 8.47 -40.62
N HIS A 25 -16.44 9.37 -40.41
CA HIS A 25 -16.37 10.38 -39.36
C HIS A 25 -17.71 10.47 -38.64
N PHE A 26 -17.65 10.86 -37.37
CA PHE A 26 -18.82 11.09 -36.53
C PHE A 26 -18.73 12.48 -35.90
N LEU A 27 -19.88 13.10 -35.70
CA LEU A 27 -19.95 14.32 -34.89
C LEU A 27 -19.98 13.93 -33.42
N MET A 28 -19.19 14.63 -32.63
CA MET A 28 -19.03 14.46 -31.20
C MET A 28 -19.28 15.80 -30.53
N GLU A 29 -20.29 15.86 -29.67
CA GLU A 29 -20.57 17.03 -28.83
C GLU A 29 -19.72 16.95 -27.56
N LEU A 30 -19.09 18.06 -27.20
CA LEU A 30 -18.28 18.19 -26.00
C LEU A 30 -19.01 19.05 -24.93
N PRO A 31 -18.95 18.67 -23.65
CA PRO A 31 -18.26 17.50 -23.13
C PRO A 31 -19.01 16.19 -23.45
N VAL A 32 -18.30 15.21 -24.01
CA VAL A 32 -18.79 13.86 -24.34
C VAL A 32 -18.72 12.99 -23.08
N ASN A 33 -19.59 11.98 -22.95
CA ASN A 33 -19.45 10.97 -21.88
C ASN A 33 -18.78 9.67 -22.38
N LYS A 34 -18.45 8.78 -21.45
CA LYS A 34 -17.69 7.55 -21.73
C LYS A 34 -18.46 6.60 -22.65
N GLU A 35 -19.75 6.43 -22.42
CA GLU A 35 -20.61 5.56 -23.22
C GLU A 35 -20.70 6.04 -24.67
N GLU A 36 -20.90 7.35 -24.87
CA GLU A 36 -20.95 8.00 -26.17
C GLU A 36 -19.61 7.91 -26.91
N LEU A 37 -18.51 8.22 -26.24
CA LEU A 37 -17.20 8.14 -26.87
C LEU A 37 -16.83 6.70 -27.25
N THR A 38 -17.15 5.73 -26.40
CA THR A 38 -16.98 4.30 -26.71
C THR A 38 -17.77 3.90 -27.95
N TYR A 39 -19.01 4.37 -28.08
CA TYR A 39 -19.83 4.12 -29.26
C TYR A 39 -19.22 4.74 -30.52
N ILE A 40 -18.86 6.03 -30.46
CA ILE A 40 -18.25 6.77 -31.58
C ILE A 40 -16.98 6.07 -32.05
N PHE A 41 -16.07 5.73 -31.13
CA PHE A 41 -14.80 5.08 -31.45
C PHE A 41 -15.01 3.73 -32.12
N LYS A 42 -15.92 2.91 -31.60
CA LYS A 42 -16.26 1.62 -32.20
C LYS A 42 -16.74 1.77 -33.65
N GLU A 43 -17.55 2.77 -33.96
CA GLU A 43 -18.08 2.98 -35.32
C GLU A 43 -17.01 3.43 -36.33
N ILE A 44 -15.99 4.16 -35.87
CA ILE A 44 -14.81 4.54 -36.65
C ILE A 44 -13.66 3.52 -36.55
N GLY A 45 -13.88 2.38 -35.89
CA GLY A 45 -12.89 1.30 -35.80
C GLY A 45 -11.69 1.61 -34.90
N LEU A 46 -11.91 2.35 -33.81
CA LEU A 46 -10.95 2.64 -32.75
C LEU A 46 -11.44 2.08 -31.41
N GLU A 47 -10.50 1.88 -30.49
CA GLU A 47 -10.74 1.48 -29.10
C GLU A 47 -10.61 2.69 -28.15
N LEU A 48 -11.26 2.66 -26.99
CA LEU A 48 -11.33 3.80 -26.07
C LEU A 48 -9.96 4.31 -25.58
N ASP A 49 -8.93 3.47 -25.61
CA ASP A 49 -7.56 3.84 -25.23
C ASP A 49 -6.75 4.50 -26.36
N ALA A 50 -7.37 4.76 -27.52
CA ALA A 50 -6.75 5.38 -28.70
C ALA A 50 -6.09 6.73 -28.35
N LYS A 51 -4.89 6.95 -28.90
CA LYS A 51 -4.05 8.11 -28.62
C LYS A 51 -4.20 9.21 -29.67
N PRO A 52 -3.88 10.46 -29.31
CA PRO A 52 -3.85 11.55 -30.29
C PRO A 52 -2.97 11.18 -31.50
N GLY A 53 -3.54 11.32 -32.71
CA GLY A 53 -2.90 10.91 -33.98
C GLY A 53 -3.38 9.55 -34.54
N GLU A 54 -3.93 8.67 -33.69
CA GLU A 54 -4.69 7.49 -34.13
C GLU A 54 -6.11 7.87 -34.57
N TYR A 55 -6.71 8.84 -33.87
CA TYR A 55 -7.81 9.64 -34.39
C TYR A 55 -7.29 10.98 -34.92
N ILE A 56 -8.09 11.59 -35.77
CA ILE A 56 -8.02 13.01 -36.08
C ILE A 56 -9.33 13.66 -35.67
N PHE A 57 -9.30 14.93 -35.31
CA PHE A 57 -10.51 15.71 -35.17
C PHE A 57 -10.42 17.03 -35.92
N GLU A 58 -11.59 17.54 -36.27
CA GLU A 58 -11.77 18.87 -36.83
C GLU A 58 -12.92 19.55 -36.08
N ILE A 59 -12.73 20.79 -35.65
CA ILE A 59 -13.81 21.58 -35.04
C ILE A 59 -14.93 21.73 -36.08
N ALA A 60 -16.12 21.23 -35.75
CA ALA A 60 -17.29 21.32 -36.59
C ALA A 60 -18.10 22.58 -36.26
N ASP A 61 -18.39 22.78 -34.96
CA ASP A 61 -19.12 23.95 -34.48
C ASP A 61 -18.55 24.40 -33.13
N PHE A 62 -17.96 25.60 -33.11
CA PHE A 62 -17.52 26.28 -31.89
C PHE A 62 -17.45 27.78 -32.18
N TYR A 63 -18.46 28.51 -31.74
CA TYR A 63 -18.62 29.91 -32.10
C TYR A 63 -17.85 30.84 -31.17
N LEU A 64 -16.83 31.49 -31.73
CA LEU A 64 -16.11 32.62 -31.14
C LEU A 64 -16.24 33.83 -32.09
N PRO A 65 -16.84 34.95 -31.64
CA PRO A 65 -17.03 36.13 -32.49
C PRO A 65 -15.71 36.61 -33.11
N ASP A 66 -15.70 36.78 -34.44
CA ASP A 66 -14.55 37.23 -35.24
C ASP A 66 -13.26 36.41 -35.11
N VAL A 67 -13.32 35.22 -34.49
CA VAL A 67 -12.18 34.31 -34.33
C VAL A 67 -12.41 33.05 -35.13
N ASN A 68 -11.42 32.65 -35.95
CA ASN A 68 -11.46 31.34 -36.60
C ASN A 68 -11.05 30.26 -35.59
N ALA A 69 -12.03 29.70 -34.88
CA ALA A 69 -11.84 28.68 -33.85
C ALA A 69 -11.02 27.48 -34.34
N LYS A 70 -11.11 27.09 -35.62
CA LYS A 70 -10.31 25.99 -36.19
C LYS A 70 -8.79 26.21 -36.08
N ARG A 71 -8.32 27.44 -35.94
CA ARG A 71 -6.89 27.75 -35.82
C ARG A 71 -6.35 27.64 -34.40
N LEU A 72 -7.24 27.54 -33.41
CA LEU A 72 -6.86 27.40 -32.00
C LEU A 72 -6.46 25.98 -31.65
N PHE A 73 -6.90 25.01 -32.45
CA PHE A 73 -6.74 23.58 -32.20
C PHE A 73 -6.00 22.90 -33.35
N LYS A 74 -5.16 21.92 -33.04
CA LYS A 74 -4.53 21.02 -34.01
C LYS A 74 -5.44 19.81 -34.25
N GLU A 75 -5.23 19.07 -35.33
CA GLU A 75 -6.03 17.86 -35.62
C GLU A 75 -5.75 16.68 -34.65
N THR A 76 -4.77 16.83 -33.76
CA THR A 76 -4.26 15.79 -32.85
C THR A 76 -4.23 16.24 -31.39
N GLU A 77 -5.11 17.16 -30.98
CA GLU A 77 -5.35 17.46 -29.57
C GLU A 77 -5.91 16.25 -28.81
N ASN A 78 -5.74 16.26 -27.50
CA ASN A 78 -6.24 15.23 -26.60
C ASN A 78 -7.73 15.45 -26.29
N ILE A 79 -8.54 14.39 -26.42
CA ILE A 79 -9.98 14.46 -26.16
C ILE A 79 -10.29 14.82 -24.71
N ASP A 80 -9.54 14.31 -23.72
CA ASP A 80 -9.80 14.60 -22.30
C ASP A 80 -9.56 16.09 -21.98
N GLU A 81 -8.51 16.71 -22.56
CA GLU A 81 -8.28 18.16 -22.45
C GLU A 81 -9.38 18.97 -23.13
N LEU A 82 -9.83 18.57 -24.31
CA LEU A 82 -10.95 19.23 -25.01
C LEU A 82 -12.24 19.10 -24.20
N ASN A 83 -12.49 17.94 -23.61
CA ASN A 83 -13.63 17.66 -22.75
C ASN A 83 -13.61 18.57 -21.51
N TYR A 84 -12.43 18.74 -20.92
CA TYR A 84 -12.25 19.60 -19.76
C TYR A 84 -12.47 21.07 -20.09
N LEU A 85 -11.89 21.56 -21.19
CA LEU A 85 -12.13 22.92 -21.69
C LEU A 85 -13.62 23.15 -21.92
N ALA A 86 -14.31 22.23 -22.61
CA ALA A 86 -15.75 22.33 -22.86
C ALA A 86 -16.55 22.37 -21.55
N GLY A 87 -16.18 21.54 -20.57
CA GLY A 87 -16.77 21.55 -19.24
C GLY A 87 -16.65 22.91 -18.54
N ILE A 88 -15.48 23.53 -18.57
CA ILE A 88 -15.28 24.87 -17.98
C ILE A 88 -16.11 25.92 -18.72
N LEU A 89 -16.01 25.96 -20.05
CA LEU A 89 -16.72 26.95 -20.88
C LEU A 89 -18.24 26.85 -20.73
N SER A 90 -18.77 25.64 -20.57
CA SER A 90 -20.21 25.42 -20.37
C SER A 90 -20.75 25.98 -19.05
N ASN A 91 -19.87 26.22 -18.08
CA ASN A 91 -20.21 26.75 -16.76
C ASN A 91 -19.95 28.26 -16.61
N LEU A 92 -19.32 28.91 -17.60
CA LEU A 92 -19.10 30.36 -17.59
C LEU A 92 -20.43 31.10 -17.76
N ASP A 93 -20.58 32.22 -17.05
CA ASP A 93 -21.69 33.13 -17.31
C ASP A 93 -21.49 33.95 -18.61
N ASP A 94 -22.54 34.66 -19.05
CA ASP A 94 -22.51 35.43 -20.31
C ASP A 94 -21.38 36.49 -20.31
N ASN A 95 -21.02 37.06 -19.16
CA ASN A 95 -19.97 38.07 -19.04
C ASN A 95 -18.58 37.44 -19.04
N GLU A 96 -18.39 36.36 -18.29
CA GLU A 96 -17.15 35.59 -18.28
C GLU A 96 -16.84 35.02 -19.67
N TYR A 97 -17.86 34.52 -20.38
CA TYR A 97 -17.71 34.03 -21.75
C TYR A 97 -17.33 35.17 -22.70
N GLN A 98 -17.92 36.36 -22.56
CA GLN A 98 -17.52 37.55 -23.33
C GLN A 98 -16.06 37.92 -23.07
N VAL A 99 -15.63 37.93 -21.82
CA VAL A 99 -14.23 38.17 -21.45
C VAL A 99 -13.30 37.13 -22.07
N PHE A 100 -13.64 35.84 -21.96
CA PHE A 100 -12.89 34.75 -22.58
C PHE A 100 -12.74 34.94 -24.09
N THR A 101 -13.86 35.19 -24.80
CA THR A 101 -13.82 35.39 -26.26
C THR A 101 -13.01 36.62 -26.68
N ALA A 102 -13.11 37.72 -25.93
CA ALA A 102 -12.34 38.93 -26.16
C ALA A 102 -10.83 38.70 -25.94
N ALA A 103 -10.46 37.93 -24.90
CA ALA A 103 -9.07 37.57 -24.62
C ALA A 103 -8.48 36.64 -25.69
N VAL A 104 -9.25 35.68 -26.18
CA VAL A 104 -8.85 34.85 -27.32
C VAL A 104 -8.65 35.70 -28.58
N LYS A 105 -9.54 36.68 -28.85
CA LYS A 105 -9.40 37.62 -29.97
C LYS A 105 -8.15 38.50 -29.84
N ALA A 106 -7.79 38.87 -28.61
CA ALA A 106 -6.57 39.57 -28.27
C ALA A 106 -5.30 38.70 -28.38
N GLN A 107 -5.43 37.38 -28.63
CA GLN A 107 -4.35 36.39 -28.65
C GLN A 107 -3.63 36.22 -27.30
N GLU A 108 -4.32 36.51 -26.20
CA GLU A 108 -3.84 36.25 -24.85
C GLU A 108 -3.99 34.76 -24.54
N HIS A 109 -2.89 34.08 -24.23
CA HIS A 109 -2.90 32.66 -23.82
C HIS A 109 -3.68 31.74 -24.79
N THR A 110 -3.31 31.73 -26.07
CA THR A 110 -4.00 30.92 -27.11
C THR A 110 -3.08 29.95 -27.85
N ARG A 111 -1.98 29.47 -27.25
CA ARG A 111 -0.99 28.63 -27.97
C ARG A 111 -1.29 27.14 -27.89
N SER A 112 -2.10 26.73 -26.92
CA SER A 112 -2.45 25.34 -26.64
C SER A 112 -3.83 25.24 -26.00
N VAL A 113 -4.39 24.03 -25.93
CA VAL A 113 -5.62 23.78 -25.17
C VAL A 113 -5.42 24.09 -23.68
N ALA A 114 -4.25 23.77 -23.13
CA ALA A 114 -3.90 24.12 -21.75
C ALA A 114 -3.92 25.64 -21.49
N ASP A 115 -3.41 26.45 -22.43
CA ASP A 115 -3.48 27.91 -22.32
C ASP A 115 -4.94 28.39 -22.31
N LEU A 116 -5.81 27.82 -23.17
CA LEU A 116 -7.23 28.16 -23.22
C LEU A 116 -7.98 27.75 -21.95
N ILE A 117 -7.63 26.60 -21.36
CA ILE A 117 -8.16 26.17 -20.06
C ILE A 117 -7.79 27.19 -18.98
N ASN A 118 -6.50 27.56 -18.90
CA ASN A 118 -6.05 28.56 -17.94
C ASN A 118 -6.73 29.91 -18.16
N LEU A 119 -6.91 30.32 -19.42
CA LEU A 119 -7.61 31.56 -19.75
C LEU A 119 -9.06 31.54 -19.27
N ALA A 120 -9.78 30.43 -19.50
CA ALA A 120 -11.16 30.25 -19.06
C ALA A 120 -11.29 30.25 -17.53
N MET A 121 -10.25 29.84 -16.79
CA MET A 121 -10.20 29.85 -15.33
C MET A 121 -9.67 31.16 -14.71
N ASN A 122 -9.28 32.14 -15.53
CA ASN A 122 -8.71 33.41 -15.10
C ASN A 122 -9.42 34.60 -15.78
N THR A 123 -10.71 34.48 -16.08
CA THR A 123 -11.49 35.56 -16.70
C THR A 123 -11.54 36.80 -15.82
N GLU A 124 -11.42 36.66 -14.50
CA GLU A 124 -11.33 37.76 -13.53
C GLU A 124 -10.07 38.63 -13.68
N CYS A 125 -9.05 38.14 -14.40
CA CYS A 125 -7.84 38.90 -14.71
C CYS A 125 -8.05 39.98 -15.77
N TYR A 126 -9.23 40.02 -16.38
CA TYR A 126 -9.56 40.95 -17.44
C TYR A 126 -10.84 41.72 -17.15
N SER A 127 -10.93 42.91 -17.72
CA SER A 127 -12.12 43.74 -17.74
C SER A 127 -12.56 43.96 -19.19
N PHE A 128 -13.80 43.59 -19.47
CA PHE A 128 -14.44 43.80 -20.76
C PHE A 128 -15.14 45.15 -20.76
N ILE A 129 -14.70 46.07 -21.60
CA ILE A 129 -15.23 47.44 -21.67
C ILE A 129 -15.84 47.66 -23.06
N PRO A 130 -17.18 47.66 -23.18
CA PRO A 130 -17.86 47.91 -24.45
C PRO A 130 -17.92 49.42 -24.79
N ASP A 131 -18.35 49.71 -26.01
CA ASP A 131 -18.65 51.06 -26.52
C ASP A 131 -17.47 52.05 -26.54
N ILE A 132 -16.25 51.55 -26.75
CA ILE A 132 -15.03 52.37 -26.87
C ILE A 132 -14.52 52.33 -28.31
N SER A 133 -14.61 53.46 -29.02
CA SER A 133 -14.22 53.52 -30.44
C SER A 133 -12.76 53.94 -30.66
N ASP A 134 -12.21 54.77 -29.78
CA ASP A 134 -10.86 55.29 -29.90
C ASP A 134 -10.24 55.67 -28.54
N TYR A 135 -9.07 56.31 -28.56
CA TYR A 135 -8.37 56.72 -27.34
C TYR A 135 -9.06 57.86 -26.60
N ASP A 136 -9.86 58.70 -27.27
CA ASP A 136 -10.62 59.76 -26.62
C ASP A 136 -11.73 59.14 -25.75
N ASP A 137 -12.51 58.21 -26.33
CA ASP A 137 -13.56 57.47 -25.62
C ASP A 137 -13.00 56.72 -24.40
N TYR A 138 -11.87 56.01 -24.58
CA TYR A 138 -11.23 55.28 -23.49
C TYR A 138 -10.68 56.21 -22.40
N GLY A 139 -10.10 57.34 -22.79
CA GLY A 139 -9.61 58.35 -21.86
C GLY A 139 -10.74 58.96 -21.03
N ARG A 140 -11.90 59.21 -21.66
CA ARG A 140 -13.11 59.67 -20.97
C ARG A 140 -13.62 58.62 -19.98
N TYR A 141 -13.75 57.37 -20.42
CA TYR A 141 -14.13 56.26 -19.55
C TYR A 141 -13.23 56.15 -18.31
N LYS A 142 -11.90 56.21 -18.51
CA LYS A 142 -10.93 56.13 -17.40
C LYS A 142 -10.99 57.32 -16.46
N ALA A 143 -11.28 58.51 -16.98
CA ALA A 143 -11.48 59.68 -16.14
C ALA A 143 -12.73 59.53 -15.26
N GLU A 144 -13.84 59.04 -15.82
CA GLU A 144 -15.07 58.78 -15.06
C GLU A 144 -14.89 57.67 -14.02
N GLU A 145 -14.21 56.57 -14.36
CA GLU A 145 -13.84 55.50 -13.42
C GLU A 145 -12.98 56.02 -12.26
N SER A 146 -12.09 56.99 -12.54
CA SER A 146 -11.28 57.68 -11.53
C SER A 146 -12.07 58.69 -10.68
N GLY A 147 -13.38 58.83 -10.91
CA GLY A 147 -14.28 59.72 -10.18
C GLY A 147 -14.43 61.14 -10.76
N ILE A 148 -13.88 61.41 -11.95
CA ILE A 148 -14.03 62.70 -12.64
C ILE A 148 -15.35 62.67 -13.40
N LYS A 149 -16.32 63.47 -12.97
CA LYS A 149 -17.60 63.60 -13.67
C LYS A 149 -17.45 64.55 -14.85
N ILE A 150 -17.25 64.01 -16.05
CA ILE A 150 -16.96 64.79 -17.26
C ILE A 150 -18.07 65.80 -17.54
N GLY A 151 -19.34 65.38 -17.44
CA GLY A 151 -20.49 66.28 -17.65
C GLY A 151 -20.60 67.44 -16.66
N GLU A 152 -19.86 67.42 -15.53
CA GLU A 152 -19.78 68.53 -14.58
C GLU A 152 -18.61 69.51 -14.88
N LEU A 153 -17.75 69.20 -15.86
CA LEU A 153 -16.63 70.07 -16.26
C LEU A 153 -17.07 71.32 -17.02
N GLY A 154 -18.23 71.29 -17.68
CA GLY A 154 -18.72 72.38 -18.53
C GLY A 154 -17.70 72.76 -19.60
N ASP A 155 -17.50 74.06 -19.83
CA ASP A 155 -16.57 74.58 -20.86
C ASP A 155 -15.10 74.12 -20.68
N LEU A 156 -14.71 73.57 -19.53
CA LEU A 156 -13.35 73.04 -19.32
C LEU A 156 -13.11 71.72 -20.06
N GLU A 157 -14.17 70.97 -20.37
CA GLU A 157 -14.09 69.69 -21.09
C GLU A 157 -13.36 69.85 -22.44
N ASP A 158 -13.65 70.93 -23.17
CA ASP A 158 -13.06 71.25 -24.48
C ASP A 158 -11.53 71.45 -24.44
N PHE A 159 -10.95 71.62 -23.24
CA PHE A 159 -9.51 71.84 -23.04
C PHE A 159 -8.78 70.60 -22.49
N VAL A 160 -9.50 69.53 -22.15
CA VAL A 160 -8.89 68.28 -21.65
C VAL A 160 -8.56 67.38 -22.84
N ASN A 161 -7.30 66.98 -22.96
CA ASN A 161 -6.85 66.05 -24.01
C ASN A 161 -7.07 64.60 -23.55
N PHE A 162 -8.29 64.09 -23.72
CA PHE A 162 -8.63 62.71 -23.36
C PHE A 162 -7.94 61.68 -24.26
N TRP A 163 -7.66 62.01 -25.53
CA TRP A 163 -6.90 61.16 -26.44
C TRP A 163 -5.52 60.76 -25.87
N ASP A 164 -4.70 61.73 -25.47
CA ASP A 164 -3.36 61.45 -24.92
C ASP A 164 -3.45 60.70 -23.58
N TYR A 165 -4.47 61.00 -22.77
CA TYR A 165 -4.72 60.31 -21.51
C TYR A 165 -5.10 58.84 -21.74
N GLY A 166 -6.02 58.55 -22.66
CA GLY A 166 -6.42 57.20 -23.03
C GLY A 166 -5.28 56.39 -23.66
N GLU A 167 -4.45 56.99 -24.51
CA GLU A 167 -3.27 56.31 -25.06
C GLU A 167 -2.29 55.87 -23.95
N ARG A 168 -2.18 56.69 -22.90
CA ARG A 168 -1.33 56.38 -21.74
C ARG A 168 -1.97 55.31 -20.85
N CYS A 169 -3.25 55.43 -20.51
CA CYS A 169 -3.99 54.40 -19.78
C CYS A 169 -3.91 53.04 -20.48
N LYS A 170 -3.98 53.01 -21.81
CA LYS A 170 -3.83 51.77 -22.59
C LYS A 170 -2.49 51.09 -22.31
N LYS A 171 -1.39 51.86 -22.27
CA LYS A 171 -0.05 51.32 -22.00
C LYS A 171 0.07 50.85 -20.55
N ASP A 172 -0.41 51.67 -19.61
CA ASP A 172 -0.30 51.41 -18.18
C ASP A 172 -1.12 50.17 -17.76
N ASN A 173 -2.32 50.02 -18.33
CA ASN A 173 -3.26 48.94 -17.99
C ASN A 173 -3.19 47.75 -18.97
N LYS A 174 -2.21 47.75 -19.89
CA LYS A 174 -2.02 46.74 -20.94
C LYS A 174 -3.30 46.45 -21.74
N ALA A 175 -4.04 47.50 -22.07
CA ALA A 175 -5.33 47.36 -22.73
C ALA A 175 -5.19 47.08 -24.24
N VAL A 176 -6.04 46.17 -24.74
CA VAL A 176 -6.10 45.75 -26.14
C VAL A 176 -7.41 46.25 -26.75
N PHE A 177 -7.30 47.01 -27.84
CA PHE A 177 -8.46 47.52 -28.60
C PHE A 177 -8.83 46.48 -29.65
N LEU A 178 -10.08 46.02 -29.61
CA LEU A 178 -10.63 45.04 -30.54
C LEU A 178 -11.50 45.77 -31.58
N ASP A 179 -11.56 45.24 -32.80
CA ASP A 179 -12.27 45.84 -33.96
C ASP A 179 -13.80 46.01 -33.80
N SER A 180 -14.35 45.69 -32.63
CA SER A 180 -15.78 45.65 -32.30
C SER A 180 -16.21 46.72 -31.28
N TYR A 181 -15.50 47.85 -31.20
CA TYR A 181 -15.73 48.90 -30.18
C TYR A 181 -15.56 48.39 -28.75
N VAL A 182 -14.63 47.46 -28.54
CA VAL A 182 -14.39 46.82 -27.25
C VAL A 182 -12.93 47.01 -26.86
N VAL A 183 -12.70 47.32 -25.60
CA VAL A 183 -11.38 47.27 -24.98
C VAL A 183 -11.35 46.13 -23.97
N LEU A 184 -10.35 45.26 -24.10
CA LEU A 184 -10.00 44.28 -23.08
C LEU A 184 -8.84 44.83 -22.27
N GLU A 185 -9.02 44.96 -20.97
CA GLU A 185 -8.03 45.54 -20.08
C GLU A 185 -7.61 44.55 -19.00
N ASN A 186 -6.36 44.62 -18.54
CA ASN A 186 -5.94 43.83 -17.38
C ASN A 186 -6.53 44.44 -16.10
N SER A 187 -7.25 43.64 -15.31
CA SER A 187 -7.93 44.10 -14.09
C SER A 187 -6.97 44.38 -12.92
N GLY A 188 -5.70 44.02 -13.06
CA GLY A 188 -4.69 44.08 -12.01
C GLY A 188 -4.58 42.80 -11.17
N SER A 189 -5.46 41.82 -11.38
CA SER A 189 -5.37 40.49 -10.76
C SER A 189 -4.23 39.68 -11.35
N GLU A 190 -3.63 38.81 -10.53
CA GLU A 190 -2.54 37.94 -10.95
C GLU A 190 -3.06 36.73 -11.74
N PHE A 191 -2.63 36.60 -12.99
CA PHE A 191 -2.93 35.43 -13.80
C PHE A 191 -2.16 34.22 -13.26
N THR A 192 -2.91 33.22 -12.78
CA THR A 192 -2.33 32.01 -12.19
C THR A 192 -2.45 30.84 -13.16
N GLU A 193 -1.34 30.15 -13.43
CA GLU A 193 -1.36 28.86 -14.13
C GLU A 193 -1.99 27.81 -13.20
N ARG A 194 -3.22 27.39 -13.52
CA ARG A 194 -4.02 26.41 -12.77
C ARG A 194 -3.98 25.02 -13.41
N TYR A 195 -3.60 24.94 -14.69
CA TYR A 195 -3.49 23.69 -15.44
C TYR A 195 -2.21 23.66 -16.28
N SER A 196 -1.34 22.69 -16.03
CA SER A 196 0.00 22.61 -16.66
C SER A 196 0.03 21.84 -17.99
N GLY A 197 -1.11 21.30 -18.45
CA GLY A 197 -1.16 20.33 -19.55
C GLY A 197 -0.88 18.89 -19.11
N ASP A 198 -0.77 18.61 -17.80
CA ASP A 198 -0.71 17.25 -17.29
C ASP A 198 -2.11 16.60 -17.33
N LEU A 199 -2.26 15.55 -18.12
CA LEU A 199 -3.52 14.84 -18.27
C LEU A 199 -4.01 14.21 -16.95
N ASN A 200 -3.09 13.94 -16.00
CA ASN A 200 -3.46 13.34 -14.72
C ASN A 200 -4.12 14.33 -13.76
N THR A 201 -4.02 15.64 -14.01
CA THR A 201 -4.67 16.67 -13.18
C THR A 201 -6.08 17.02 -13.67
N ILE A 202 -6.54 16.42 -14.77
CA ILE A 202 -7.90 16.63 -15.30
C ILE A 202 -8.92 15.95 -14.37
N PRO A 203 -10.01 16.64 -13.96
CA PRO A 203 -11.08 16.02 -13.18
C PRO A 203 -11.69 14.80 -13.88
N LYS A 204 -12.03 13.78 -13.10
CA LYS A 204 -12.39 12.44 -13.62
C LYS A 204 -13.59 12.43 -14.55
N GLU A 205 -14.56 13.31 -14.32
CA GLU A 205 -15.73 13.46 -15.16
C GLU A 205 -15.38 13.89 -16.60
N TYR A 206 -14.20 14.48 -16.81
CA TYR A 206 -13.70 14.89 -18.13
C TYR A 206 -12.59 13.99 -18.68
N SER A 207 -11.97 13.14 -17.86
CA SER A 207 -10.90 12.20 -18.27
C SER A 207 -11.44 10.85 -18.74
N ILE A 208 -11.74 10.72 -20.04
CA ILE A 208 -12.51 9.60 -20.61
C ILE A 208 -11.64 8.57 -21.34
N THR A 209 -10.63 9.04 -22.09
CA THR A 209 -9.74 8.22 -22.92
C THR A 209 -8.54 7.67 -22.15
N THR A 210 -8.24 8.28 -21.01
CA THR A 210 -7.25 7.80 -20.07
C THR A 210 -7.93 6.83 -19.10
N ASP A 211 -7.38 5.62 -18.89
CA ASP A 211 -7.68 4.77 -17.71
C ASP A 211 -7.25 5.59 -16.46
N ALA A 212 -8.05 6.58 -16.09
CA ALA A 212 -7.82 7.46 -14.98
C ALA A 212 -7.78 6.60 -13.73
N LEU A 213 -6.64 6.66 -13.05
CA LEU A 213 -6.43 5.99 -11.78
C LEU A 213 -7.59 6.38 -10.86
N SER A 214 -8.23 5.40 -10.23
CA SER A 214 -9.32 5.71 -9.32
C SER A 214 -8.80 6.48 -8.11
N GLU A 215 -9.64 7.27 -7.42
CA GLU A 215 -9.22 8.00 -6.19
C GLU A 215 -8.69 7.01 -5.16
N ILE A 216 -9.37 5.86 -5.07
CA ILE A 216 -9.00 4.74 -4.23
C ILE A 216 -7.61 4.22 -4.57
N GLU A 217 -7.26 4.14 -5.86
CA GLU A 217 -5.93 3.68 -6.29
C GLU A 217 -4.84 4.69 -5.90
N ILE A 218 -5.11 5.99 -6.04
CA ILE A 218 -4.18 7.05 -5.64
C ILE A 218 -3.97 7.00 -4.12
N GLU A 219 -5.06 6.94 -3.34
CA GLU A 219 -5.03 6.83 -1.88
C GLU A 219 -4.29 5.57 -1.42
N ASP A 220 -4.59 4.41 -2.02
CA ASP A 220 -3.93 3.13 -1.72
C ASP A 220 -2.44 3.19 -2.05
N SER A 221 -2.07 3.82 -3.17
CA SER A 221 -0.66 3.97 -3.58
C SER A 221 0.11 4.84 -2.60
N MET A 222 -0.49 5.94 -2.12
CA MET A 222 0.11 6.85 -1.14
C MET A 222 0.23 6.17 0.23
N GLY A 223 -0.83 5.50 0.69
CA GLY A 223 -0.80 4.75 1.94
C GLY A 223 0.24 3.63 1.93
N LEU A 224 0.43 2.96 0.80
CA LEU A 224 1.50 1.98 0.63
C LEU A 224 2.89 2.64 0.58
N ALA A 225 3.05 3.76 -0.10
CA ALA A 225 4.30 4.50 -0.18
C ALA A 225 4.80 4.93 1.21
N VAL A 226 3.91 5.44 2.06
CA VAL A 226 4.23 5.79 3.46
C VAL A 226 4.76 4.58 4.22
N ARG A 227 4.06 3.44 4.16
CA ARG A 227 4.49 2.21 4.85
C ARG A 227 5.84 1.69 4.35
N ILE A 228 6.08 1.77 3.04
CA ILE A 228 7.36 1.38 2.46
C ILE A 228 8.49 2.31 2.94
N ASP A 229 8.27 3.62 2.91
CA ASP A 229 9.26 4.61 3.35
C ASP A 229 9.61 4.43 4.84
N GLU A 230 8.61 4.28 5.71
CA GLU A 230 8.79 4.01 7.14
C GLU A 230 9.60 2.74 7.39
N TYR A 231 9.26 1.66 6.67
CA TYR A 231 9.98 0.40 6.77
C TYR A 231 11.44 0.53 6.34
N LEU A 232 11.69 1.19 5.20
CA LEU A 232 13.05 1.37 4.68
C LEU A 232 13.89 2.26 5.62
N ARG A 233 13.34 3.32 6.19
CA ARG A 233 14.05 4.15 7.20
C ARG A 233 14.41 3.36 8.45
N ALA A 234 13.54 2.45 8.89
CA ALA A 234 13.77 1.66 10.09
C ALA A 234 14.78 0.51 9.87
N ASN A 235 14.85 -0.05 8.67
CA ASN A 235 15.56 -1.32 8.43
C ASN A 235 16.72 -1.22 7.42
N HIS A 236 16.77 -0.20 6.56
CA HIS A 236 17.84 -0.07 5.57
C HIS A 236 18.97 0.86 6.07
N PRO A 237 20.23 0.40 6.16
CA PRO A 237 21.32 1.09 6.86
C PRO A 237 21.61 2.54 6.44
N ASP A 238 21.42 2.84 5.15
CA ASP A 238 21.77 4.14 4.57
C ASP A 238 20.56 4.93 4.06
N TYR A 239 19.33 4.38 4.12
CA TYR A 239 18.18 4.96 3.40
C TYR A 239 17.79 6.32 3.98
N ASP A 240 17.64 6.41 5.31
CA ASP A 240 17.27 7.66 5.99
C ASP A 240 18.32 8.77 5.79
N ARG A 241 19.60 8.40 5.66
CA ARG A 241 20.69 9.35 5.37
C ARG A 241 20.64 9.88 3.93
N VAL A 242 20.28 9.03 2.97
CA VAL A 242 20.25 9.40 1.54
C VAL A 242 19.00 10.19 1.20
N TYR A 243 17.86 9.87 1.82
CA TYR A 243 16.55 10.44 1.51
C TYR A 243 15.98 11.20 2.71
N SER A 244 16.56 12.35 3.05
CA SER A 244 16.16 13.13 4.23
C SER A 244 14.80 13.82 4.12
N GLU A 245 14.34 14.11 2.90
CA GLU A 245 13.05 14.76 2.64
C GLU A 245 11.93 13.72 2.57
N ILE A 246 11.21 13.55 3.69
CA ILE A 246 10.19 12.50 3.86
C ILE A 246 9.06 12.64 2.84
N ILE A 247 8.50 13.85 2.70
CA ILE A 247 7.32 14.08 1.85
C ILE A 247 7.64 13.85 0.38
N GLU A 248 8.78 14.36 -0.09
CA GLU A 248 9.22 14.21 -1.48
C GLU A 248 9.47 12.74 -1.83
N MET A 249 10.09 11.99 -0.91
CA MET A 249 10.34 10.55 -1.11
C MET A 249 9.04 9.75 -1.11
N GLN A 250 8.10 10.04 -0.21
CA GLN A 250 6.79 9.37 -0.18
C GLN A 250 5.98 9.66 -1.44
N GLN A 251 6.05 10.87 -1.98
CA GLN A 251 5.44 11.23 -3.26
C GLN A 251 6.08 10.47 -4.42
N ASP A 252 7.41 10.44 -4.52
CA ASP A 252 8.11 9.68 -5.57
C ASP A 252 7.82 8.18 -5.48
N LEU A 253 7.77 7.61 -4.27
CA LEU A 253 7.36 6.22 -4.07
C LEU A 253 5.92 5.98 -4.54
N SER A 254 5.00 6.86 -4.15
CA SER A 254 3.60 6.77 -4.56
C SER A 254 3.48 6.81 -6.08
N ASP A 255 4.16 7.75 -6.73
CA ASP A 255 4.15 7.88 -8.19
C ASP A 255 4.73 6.64 -8.87
N ASN A 256 5.84 6.10 -8.36
CA ASN A 256 6.42 4.88 -8.93
C ASN A 256 5.49 3.67 -8.75
N ILE A 257 4.84 3.52 -7.60
CA ILE A 257 3.86 2.44 -7.35
C ILE A 257 2.66 2.57 -8.29
N LEU A 258 2.09 3.76 -8.36
CA LEU A 258 0.90 4.10 -9.16
C LEU A 258 1.11 3.84 -10.66
N HIS A 259 2.33 4.08 -11.15
CA HIS A 259 2.71 3.85 -12.55
C HIS A 259 3.29 2.45 -12.83
N GLY A 260 3.38 1.57 -11.83
CA GLY A 260 3.94 0.22 -11.96
C GLY A 260 5.46 0.18 -12.15
N LYS A 261 6.17 1.25 -11.79
CA LYS A 261 7.64 1.35 -11.75
C LYS A 261 8.22 0.78 -10.45
N THR A 262 7.84 -0.45 -10.11
CA THR A 262 8.11 -1.07 -8.80
C THR A 262 9.38 -1.93 -8.77
N HIS A 263 10.09 -2.08 -9.90
CA HIS A 263 11.25 -2.98 -10.03
C HIS A 263 12.36 -2.69 -9.00
N ARG A 264 12.72 -1.42 -8.78
CA ARG A 264 13.76 -1.04 -7.79
C ARG A 264 13.35 -1.37 -6.37
N LEU A 265 12.08 -1.17 -6.01
CA LEU A 265 11.57 -1.52 -4.69
C LEU A 265 11.71 -3.03 -4.44
N LYS A 266 11.34 -3.84 -5.43
CA LYS A 266 11.51 -5.30 -5.37
C LYS A 266 12.97 -5.71 -5.24
N GLN A 267 13.89 -5.04 -5.94
CA GLN A 267 15.32 -5.28 -5.79
C GLN A 267 15.80 -4.96 -4.37
N VAL A 268 15.46 -3.78 -3.84
CA VAL A 268 15.81 -3.38 -2.47
C VAL A 268 15.25 -4.38 -1.44
N PHE A 269 14.00 -4.81 -1.59
CA PHE A 269 13.41 -5.83 -0.71
C PHE A 269 14.17 -7.15 -0.78
N ASN A 270 14.53 -7.62 -1.97
CA ASN A 270 15.33 -8.84 -2.13
C ASN A 270 16.73 -8.71 -1.51
N GLU A 271 17.40 -7.56 -1.67
CA GLU A 271 18.70 -7.27 -1.06
C GLU A 271 18.65 -7.25 0.47
N MET A 272 17.51 -6.79 1.02
CA MET A 272 17.21 -6.85 2.45
C MET A 272 16.77 -8.25 2.93
N GLY A 273 16.69 -9.24 2.03
CA GLY A 273 16.30 -10.61 2.35
C GLY A 273 14.79 -10.82 2.54
N LEU A 274 13.96 -9.86 2.12
CA LEU A 274 12.50 -10.01 2.15
C LEU A 274 12.02 -10.88 1.00
N THR A 275 10.93 -11.60 1.26
CA THR A 275 10.21 -12.39 0.28
C THR A 275 8.81 -11.83 0.06
N TYR A 276 8.10 -12.34 -0.94
CA TYR A 276 6.70 -11.98 -1.22
C TYR A 276 5.72 -12.22 -0.05
N ALA A 277 6.14 -12.93 1.01
CA ALA A 277 5.35 -13.16 2.21
C ALA A 277 5.56 -12.08 3.29
N ASP A 278 6.62 -11.27 3.17
CA ASP A 278 7.03 -10.31 4.19
C ASP A 278 6.49 -8.91 3.86
N GLU A 279 6.15 -8.12 4.88
CA GLU A 279 5.83 -6.71 4.70
C GLU A 279 7.10 -5.87 4.55
N PRO A 280 7.12 -4.84 3.68
CA PRO A 280 6.01 -4.34 2.86
C PRO A 280 5.91 -4.97 1.46
N TYR A 281 6.73 -5.98 1.14
CA TYR A 281 6.77 -6.61 -0.18
C TYR A 281 5.43 -7.28 -0.53
N LYS A 282 4.82 -7.98 0.42
CA LYS A 282 3.49 -8.58 0.26
C LYS A 282 2.45 -7.54 -0.16
N SER A 283 2.35 -6.42 0.57
CA SER A 283 1.39 -5.35 0.25
C SER A 283 1.63 -4.74 -1.14
N LEU A 284 2.89 -4.61 -1.57
CA LEU A 284 3.22 -4.15 -2.93
C LEU A 284 2.68 -5.11 -4.00
N CYS A 285 2.85 -6.42 -3.81
CA CYS A 285 2.34 -7.42 -4.75
C CYS A 285 0.81 -7.49 -4.76
N GLU A 286 0.16 -7.29 -3.61
CA GLU A 286 -1.30 -7.18 -3.53
C GLU A 286 -1.82 -5.95 -4.27
N PHE A 287 -1.16 -4.80 -4.12
CA PHE A 287 -1.48 -3.58 -4.86
C PHE A 287 -1.41 -3.79 -6.38
N GLU A 288 -0.31 -4.36 -6.88
CA GLU A 288 -0.14 -4.64 -8.32
C GLU A 288 -1.20 -5.60 -8.88
N LYS A 289 -1.69 -6.53 -8.04
CA LYS A 289 -2.75 -7.46 -8.40
C LYS A 289 -4.12 -6.79 -8.43
N ASN A 290 -4.38 -5.87 -7.50
CA ASN A 290 -5.62 -5.12 -7.42
C ASN A 290 -5.73 -4.07 -8.53
N TYR A 291 -4.59 -3.48 -8.93
CA TYR A 291 -4.50 -2.42 -9.93
C TYR A 291 -3.59 -2.81 -11.11
N PRO A 292 -3.95 -3.83 -11.90
CA PRO A 292 -3.08 -4.37 -12.93
C PRO A 292 -2.87 -3.37 -14.07
N LYS A 293 -1.60 -3.05 -14.36
CA LYS A 293 -1.20 -2.12 -15.41
C LYS A 293 -0.76 -2.83 -16.70
N ARG A 294 -0.76 -2.08 -17.81
CA ARG A 294 -0.08 -2.47 -19.05
C ARG A 294 1.38 -2.01 -18.95
N LEU A 295 2.30 -2.96 -18.81
CA LEU A 295 3.71 -2.69 -18.53
C LEU A 295 4.61 -3.41 -19.52
N PHE A 296 5.77 -2.82 -19.83
CA PHE A 296 6.90 -3.58 -20.32
C PHE A 296 7.95 -3.70 -19.23
N MET A 297 8.66 -4.82 -19.23
CA MET A 297 9.72 -5.14 -18.27
C MET A 297 10.95 -5.60 -19.03
N ILE A 298 12.12 -5.14 -18.61
CA ILE A 298 13.41 -5.49 -19.19
C ILE A 298 14.16 -6.37 -18.19
N TYR A 299 14.50 -7.58 -18.64
CA TYR A 299 15.28 -8.54 -17.91
C TYR A 299 16.65 -8.72 -18.58
N GLN A 300 17.72 -8.58 -17.81
CA GLN A 300 19.09 -8.82 -18.26
C GLN A 300 19.73 -9.93 -17.43
N LEU A 301 20.67 -10.68 -18.00
CA LEU A 301 21.33 -11.76 -17.28
C LEU A 301 22.11 -11.22 -16.07
N LYS A 302 22.06 -11.96 -14.95
CA LYS A 302 22.88 -11.66 -13.76
C LYS A 302 24.35 -11.57 -14.13
N ASP A 303 25.06 -10.59 -13.57
CA ASP A 303 26.48 -10.41 -13.83
C ASP A 303 27.37 -11.30 -12.94
N ASP A 304 27.10 -12.60 -12.93
CA ASP A 304 27.92 -13.60 -12.23
C ASP A 304 28.36 -14.76 -13.16
N ASP A 305 29.24 -15.62 -12.65
CA ASP A 305 29.81 -16.73 -13.43
C ASP A 305 28.77 -17.78 -13.86
N SER A 306 27.59 -17.86 -13.21
CA SER A 306 26.55 -18.85 -13.52
C SER A 306 25.86 -18.60 -14.85
N THR A 307 25.84 -17.35 -15.32
CA THR A 307 25.19 -16.95 -16.59
C THR A 307 26.17 -16.79 -17.74
N ARG A 308 27.48 -16.95 -17.50
CA ARG A 308 28.53 -16.64 -18.49
C ARG A 308 28.36 -17.38 -19.83
N GLY A 309 27.85 -18.61 -19.80
CA GLY A 309 27.59 -19.42 -21.00
C GLY A 309 26.31 -19.04 -21.76
N LEU A 310 25.48 -18.14 -21.22
CA LEU A 310 24.23 -17.67 -21.83
C LEU A 310 24.37 -16.29 -22.49
N ARG A 311 25.39 -15.53 -22.11
CA ARG A 311 25.56 -14.13 -22.55
C ARG A 311 25.83 -14.07 -24.05
N PHE A 312 25.05 -13.26 -24.76
CA PHE A 312 25.15 -13.05 -26.20
C PHE A 312 24.96 -14.30 -27.07
N GLU A 313 24.40 -15.38 -26.52
CA GLU A 313 24.08 -16.59 -27.30
C GLU A 313 22.70 -16.48 -27.95
N SER A 314 22.48 -17.12 -29.10
CA SER A 314 21.14 -17.16 -29.71
C SER A 314 20.24 -18.17 -29.01
N LEU A 315 18.91 -18.00 -29.09
CA LEU A 315 17.98 -18.93 -28.47
C LEU A 315 18.11 -20.34 -29.04
N GLU A 316 18.42 -20.46 -30.34
CA GLU A 316 18.76 -21.75 -30.98
C GLU A 316 19.99 -22.42 -30.34
N GLN A 317 21.03 -21.64 -30.03
CA GLN A 317 22.27 -22.17 -29.47
C GLN A 317 22.09 -22.59 -28.01
N ILE A 318 21.39 -21.78 -27.21
CA ILE A 318 21.01 -22.14 -25.83
C ILE A 318 20.19 -23.44 -25.81
N LYS A 319 19.21 -23.59 -26.71
CA LYS A 319 18.42 -24.83 -26.84
C LYS A 319 19.28 -26.03 -27.25
N LYS A 320 20.23 -25.84 -28.18
CA LYS A 320 21.18 -26.87 -28.62
C LYS A 320 22.09 -27.33 -27.48
N ASP A 321 22.47 -26.41 -26.61
CA ASP A 321 23.24 -26.68 -25.39
C ASP A 321 22.35 -27.17 -24.24
N LYS A 322 21.09 -27.53 -24.53
CA LYS A 322 20.11 -28.08 -23.58
C LYS A 322 19.87 -27.15 -22.37
N GLN A 323 19.99 -25.85 -22.57
CA GLN A 323 19.68 -24.81 -21.59
C GLN A 323 18.39 -24.08 -21.99
N LEU A 324 17.86 -23.29 -21.05
CA LEU A 324 16.64 -22.50 -21.25
C LEU A 324 16.80 -21.11 -20.63
N PRO A 325 16.20 -20.06 -21.22
CA PRO A 325 16.03 -18.79 -20.54
C PRO A 325 15.00 -18.98 -19.42
N VAL A 326 15.47 -18.92 -18.17
CA VAL A 326 14.64 -19.03 -16.96
C VAL A 326 14.85 -17.80 -16.10
N VAL A 327 13.79 -17.31 -15.47
CA VAL A 327 13.79 -16.01 -14.77
C VAL A 327 14.88 -15.88 -13.71
N GLU A 328 15.30 -16.99 -13.08
CA GLU A 328 16.33 -17.01 -12.03
C GLU A 328 17.73 -16.63 -12.53
N ASN A 329 17.99 -16.77 -13.83
CA ASN A 329 19.25 -16.34 -14.45
C ASN A 329 19.26 -14.83 -14.76
N TYR A 330 18.13 -14.15 -14.59
CA TYR A 330 17.92 -12.77 -14.97
C TYR A 330 17.65 -11.89 -13.75
N GLU A 331 17.92 -10.60 -13.92
CA GLU A 331 17.49 -9.52 -13.06
C GLU A 331 16.47 -8.66 -13.80
N LEU A 332 15.38 -8.28 -13.12
CA LEU A 332 14.46 -7.27 -13.61
C LEU A 332 15.14 -5.90 -13.47
N ILE A 333 15.64 -5.35 -14.57
CA ILE A 333 16.41 -4.10 -14.58
C ILE A 333 15.52 -2.88 -14.73
N TYR A 334 14.38 -3.02 -15.41
CA TYR A 334 13.48 -1.90 -15.65
C TYR A 334 12.03 -2.36 -15.79
N SER A 335 11.10 -1.52 -15.33
CA SER A 335 9.67 -1.66 -15.61
C SER A 335 9.07 -0.29 -15.87
N ALA A 336 8.19 -0.18 -16.86
CA ALA A 336 7.44 1.04 -17.13
C ALA A 336 6.14 0.77 -17.88
N ARG A 337 5.24 1.75 -17.87
CA ARG A 337 3.95 1.69 -18.56
C ARG A 337 4.15 1.61 -20.08
N MET A 338 3.37 0.74 -20.73
CA MET A 338 3.28 0.71 -22.18
C MET A 338 2.41 1.86 -22.69
N LYS A 339 2.93 2.62 -23.64
CA LYS A 339 2.14 3.51 -24.50
C LYS A 339 1.37 2.65 -25.53
N ALA A 340 0.36 3.21 -26.18
CA ALA A 340 -0.43 2.46 -27.16
C ALA A 340 0.42 1.97 -28.34
N ASP A 341 1.42 2.75 -28.74
CA ASP A 341 2.37 2.46 -29.81
C ASP A 341 3.60 1.66 -29.36
N THR A 342 3.65 1.20 -28.10
CA THR A 342 4.78 0.44 -27.59
C THR A 342 4.88 -0.93 -28.28
N THR A 343 5.89 -1.05 -29.13
CA THR A 343 6.34 -2.28 -29.78
C THR A 343 7.71 -2.72 -29.24
N LEU A 344 8.10 -3.97 -29.49
CA LEU A 344 9.43 -4.46 -29.12
C LEU A 344 10.54 -3.66 -29.81
N GLU A 345 10.32 -3.23 -31.06
CA GLU A 345 11.25 -2.38 -31.81
C GLU A 345 11.34 -0.97 -31.23
N SER A 346 10.22 -0.40 -30.77
CA SER A 346 10.22 0.91 -30.10
C SER A 346 11.03 0.86 -28.80
N ILE A 347 10.85 -0.19 -27.99
CA ILE A 347 11.61 -0.43 -26.75
C ILE A 347 13.10 -0.62 -27.10
N PHE A 348 13.41 -1.47 -28.09
CA PHE A 348 14.80 -1.67 -28.53
C PHE A 348 15.48 -0.35 -28.92
N THR A 349 14.77 0.49 -29.67
CA THR A 349 15.29 1.76 -30.18
C THR A 349 15.50 2.76 -29.05
N GLU A 350 14.52 2.89 -28.14
CA GLU A 350 14.56 3.80 -26.99
C GLU A 350 15.75 3.48 -26.09
N PHE A 351 15.88 2.22 -25.65
CA PHE A 351 16.93 1.82 -24.69
C PHE A 351 18.32 1.68 -25.31
N ASN A 352 18.46 1.82 -26.62
CA ASN A 352 19.76 1.87 -27.30
C ASN A 352 20.16 3.27 -27.78
N THR A 353 19.20 4.15 -28.06
CA THR A 353 19.46 5.48 -28.63
C THR A 353 19.16 6.60 -27.65
N ASN A 354 18.00 6.56 -26.99
CA ASN A 354 17.46 7.62 -26.14
C ASN A 354 17.15 7.05 -24.75
N ARG A 355 18.19 6.55 -24.06
CA ARG A 355 18.02 5.84 -22.79
C ARG A 355 17.35 6.73 -21.73
N PRO A 356 16.33 6.22 -21.01
CA PRO A 356 15.78 6.89 -19.85
C PRO A 356 16.86 7.16 -18.80
N TYR A 357 16.77 8.31 -18.12
CA TYR A 357 17.72 8.69 -17.07
C TYR A 357 17.75 7.69 -15.89
N ASP A 358 16.60 7.06 -15.63
CA ASP A 358 16.41 6.07 -14.57
C ASP A 358 16.75 4.63 -15.01
N PHE A 359 17.27 4.41 -16.22
CA PHE A 359 17.70 3.10 -16.69
C PHE A 359 19.19 2.84 -16.40
N TYR A 360 19.47 1.84 -15.56
CA TYR A 360 20.85 1.46 -15.19
C TYR A 360 21.38 0.21 -15.89
N GLY A 361 20.57 -0.41 -16.74
CA GLY A 361 20.98 -1.57 -17.54
C GLY A 361 21.97 -1.24 -18.64
N HIS A 362 22.52 -2.28 -19.24
CA HIS A 362 23.24 -2.12 -20.50
C HIS A 362 22.28 -1.95 -21.67
N SER A 363 22.82 -1.51 -22.81
CA SER A 363 22.10 -1.48 -24.08
C SER A 363 21.46 -2.84 -24.38
N LEU A 364 20.21 -2.83 -24.84
CA LEU A 364 19.50 -4.04 -25.21
C LEU A 364 20.25 -4.79 -26.30
N SER A 365 20.53 -6.06 -26.03
CA SER A 365 21.40 -6.91 -26.84
C SER A 365 20.95 -8.37 -26.78
N VAL A 366 21.61 -9.20 -27.60
CA VAL A 366 21.36 -10.65 -27.61
C VAL A 366 21.45 -11.19 -26.18
N SER A 367 20.49 -12.03 -25.80
CA SER A 367 20.27 -12.59 -24.46
C SER A 367 19.36 -11.82 -23.51
N ASP A 368 19.06 -10.55 -23.79
CA ASP A 368 18.08 -9.78 -23.02
C ASP A 368 16.65 -10.25 -23.30
N ILE A 369 15.77 -10.08 -22.32
CA ILE A 369 14.36 -10.44 -22.41
C ILE A 369 13.49 -9.22 -22.15
N VAL A 370 12.57 -8.95 -23.07
CA VAL A 370 11.50 -7.97 -22.88
C VAL A 370 10.20 -8.71 -22.62
N VAL A 371 9.53 -8.38 -21.52
CA VAL A 371 8.22 -8.93 -21.19
C VAL A 371 7.18 -7.85 -21.36
N LEU A 372 6.20 -8.11 -22.23
CA LEU A 372 5.01 -7.28 -22.38
C LEU A 372 3.90 -7.87 -21.50
N SER A 373 3.47 -7.10 -20.50
CA SER A 373 2.40 -7.45 -19.57
C SER A 373 1.16 -6.65 -19.89
N ASP A 374 0.08 -7.34 -20.27
CA ASP A 374 -1.23 -6.73 -20.42
C ASP A 374 -2.12 -7.16 -19.27
N LYS A 375 -2.28 -6.25 -18.29
CA LYS A 375 -3.08 -6.47 -17.08
C LYS A 375 -2.74 -7.79 -16.38
N GLY A 376 -1.44 -8.07 -16.21
CA GLY A 376 -0.92 -9.27 -15.56
C GLY A 376 -0.73 -10.49 -16.48
N LYS A 377 -1.16 -10.42 -17.75
CA LYS A 377 -0.85 -11.46 -18.75
C LYS A 377 0.49 -11.16 -19.41
N ASN A 378 1.50 -11.92 -19.02
CA ASN A 378 2.88 -11.72 -19.48
C ASN A 378 3.17 -12.51 -20.77
N ASN A 379 3.72 -11.82 -21.78
CA ASN A 379 4.35 -12.44 -22.94
C ASN A 379 5.83 -12.05 -22.95
N ALA A 380 6.73 -13.02 -22.87
CA ALA A 380 8.16 -12.78 -22.84
C ALA A 380 8.79 -12.98 -24.23
N TYR A 381 9.72 -12.11 -24.59
CA TYR A 381 10.40 -12.06 -25.88
C TYR A 381 11.90 -11.95 -25.67
N TYR A 382 12.63 -12.89 -26.24
CA TYR A 382 14.08 -12.98 -26.23
C TYR A 382 14.67 -12.15 -27.36
N CYS A 383 15.63 -11.27 -27.06
CA CYS A 383 16.40 -10.57 -28.07
C CYS A 383 17.41 -11.55 -28.69
N ASP A 384 17.20 -11.92 -29.95
CA ASP A 384 18.10 -12.81 -30.68
C ASP A 384 19.01 -12.01 -31.64
N LYS A 385 19.88 -12.69 -32.38
CA LYS A 385 20.81 -12.13 -33.38
C LYS A 385 20.09 -11.28 -34.43
N ALA A 386 18.83 -11.59 -34.71
CA ALA A 386 17.97 -10.84 -35.61
C ALA A 386 16.53 -10.84 -35.10
N GLY A 387 16.10 -9.70 -34.52
CA GLY A 387 14.73 -9.52 -34.05
C GLY A 387 14.44 -10.23 -32.72
N TRP A 388 13.16 -10.51 -32.50
CA TRP A 388 12.64 -11.00 -31.23
C TRP A 388 12.02 -12.39 -31.39
N GLU A 389 12.40 -13.32 -30.50
CA GLU A 389 11.78 -14.64 -30.43
C GLU A 389 10.89 -14.75 -29.18
N LYS A 390 9.63 -15.15 -29.36
CA LYS A 390 8.71 -15.35 -28.24
C LYS A 390 9.11 -16.58 -27.41
N ILE A 391 9.07 -16.44 -26.09
CA ILE A 391 9.33 -17.52 -25.12
C ILE A 391 8.14 -17.72 -24.18
N ASP A 392 7.42 -18.83 -24.34
CA ASP A 392 6.11 -19.01 -23.67
C ASP A 392 6.21 -19.36 -22.18
N LYS A 393 7.33 -19.93 -21.71
CA LYS A 393 7.47 -20.53 -20.36
C LYS A 393 8.51 -19.86 -19.47
N PHE A 394 8.87 -18.62 -19.78
CA PHE A 394 9.92 -17.89 -19.07
C PHE A 394 9.71 -17.82 -17.54
N PHE A 395 8.46 -17.60 -17.10
CA PHE A 395 8.08 -17.53 -15.68
C PHE A 395 7.65 -18.88 -15.08
N ASP A 396 7.62 -19.94 -15.89
CA ASP A 396 7.11 -21.26 -15.47
C ASP A 396 8.23 -22.27 -15.22
N TYR A 397 9.41 -22.06 -15.79
CA TYR A 397 10.55 -22.92 -15.50
C TYR A 397 11.15 -22.59 -14.15
N VAL A 398 11.42 -23.64 -13.36
CA VAL A 398 12.14 -23.52 -12.09
C VAL A 398 13.48 -24.22 -12.21
N HIS A 399 14.57 -23.51 -11.91
CA HIS A 399 15.90 -24.10 -11.92
C HIS A 399 16.10 -25.00 -10.70
N THR A 400 16.43 -26.28 -10.93
CA THR A 400 16.62 -27.28 -9.87
C THR A 400 18.10 -27.61 -9.68
N ARG A 401 18.55 -27.63 -8.42
CA ARG A 401 19.91 -28.01 -8.02
C ARG A 401 20.05 -29.52 -7.82
N SER A 402 18.99 -30.17 -7.35
CA SER A 402 18.95 -31.61 -7.12
C SER A 402 17.54 -32.15 -7.32
N ALA A 403 17.44 -33.39 -7.79
CA ALA A 403 16.19 -34.10 -7.97
C ALA A 403 16.35 -35.57 -7.54
N ALA A 404 15.34 -36.13 -6.88
CA ALA A 404 15.30 -37.53 -6.47
C ALA A 404 13.88 -38.09 -6.58
N ILE A 405 13.72 -39.31 -7.09
CA ILE A 405 12.42 -39.98 -7.18
C ILE A 405 11.84 -40.09 -5.77
N SER A 406 10.69 -39.47 -5.54
CA SER A 406 10.16 -39.33 -4.18
C SER A 406 9.47 -40.61 -3.69
N ASN A 407 9.07 -40.59 -2.43
CA ASN A 407 8.27 -41.59 -1.75
C ASN A 407 6.77 -41.51 -2.11
N TYR A 408 6.40 -40.60 -3.01
CA TYR A 408 5.02 -40.34 -3.44
C TYR A 408 4.84 -40.67 -4.92
N LYS A 409 3.68 -41.24 -5.26
CA LYS A 409 3.40 -41.78 -6.59
C LYS A 409 3.49 -40.73 -7.67
N GLY A 410 4.33 -40.99 -8.68
CA GLY A 410 4.49 -40.10 -9.83
C GLY A 410 5.15 -38.76 -9.50
N MET A 411 5.70 -38.59 -8.29
CA MET A 411 6.32 -37.34 -7.86
C MET A 411 7.84 -37.49 -7.69
N THR A 412 8.55 -36.41 -7.98
CA THR A 412 9.99 -36.24 -7.74
C THR A 412 10.17 -35.11 -6.72
N ALA A 413 11.11 -35.30 -5.80
CA ALA A 413 11.51 -34.31 -4.81
C ALA A 413 12.65 -33.48 -5.37
N PHE A 414 12.51 -32.15 -5.34
CA PHE A 414 13.45 -31.20 -5.92
C PHE A 414 13.99 -30.25 -4.87
N VAL A 415 15.26 -29.91 -4.98
CA VAL A 415 15.83 -28.73 -4.32
C VAL A 415 15.99 -27.65 -5.38
N GLY A 416 15.27 -26.54 -5.23
CA GLY A 416 15.41 -25.37 -6.08
C GLY A 416 16.74 -24.64 -5.85
N TYR A 417 17.13 -23.79 -6.79
CA TYR A 417 18.30 -22.90 -6.62
C TYR A 417 18.08 -21.84 -5.54
N ASP A 418 16.83 -21.55 -5.20
CA ASP A 418 16.42 -20.72 -4.08
C ASP A 418 16.55 -21.41 -2.71
N ASN A 419 17.18 -22.59 -2.64
CA ASN A 419 17.35 -23.43 -1.45
C ASN A 419 16.04 -23.89 -0.82
N LYS A 420 14.96 -23.98 -1.60
CA LYS A 420 13.68 -24.53 -1.14
C LYS A 420 13.45 -25.95 -1.66
N LEU A 421 12.66 -26.70 -0.91
CA LEU A 421 12.31 -28.08 -1.20
C LEU A 421 10.90 -28.16 -1.80
N TYR A 422 10.77 -28.90 -2.88
CA TYR A 422 9.54 -29.04 -3.64
C TYR A 422 9.21 -30.50 -3.95
N LEU A 423 7.92 -30.77 -4.16
CA LEU A 423 7.45 -31.96 -4.87
C LEU A 423 6.77 -31.56 -6.17
N GLY A 424 7.05 -32.28 -7.24
CA GLY A 424 6.38 -32.07 -8.52
C GLY A 424 6.30 -33.36 -9.33
N LYS A 425 5.44 -33.37 -10.34
CA LYS A 425 5.24 -34.50 -11.24
C LYS A 425 6.53 -34.88 -11.96
N SER A 426 6.89 -36.15 -11.90
CA SER A 426 8.15 -36.65 -12.47
C SER A 426 8.28 -36.38 -13.97
N GLU A 427 7.17 -36.41 -14.72
CA GLU A 427 7.16 -36.14 -16.17
C GLU A 427 7.42 -34.67 -16.55
N LYS A 428 7.39 -33.75 -15.58
CA LYS A 428 7.68 -32.32 -15.78
C LYS A 428 9.13 -31.96 -15.52
N TYR A 429 9.92 -32.91 -15.03
CA TYR A 429 11.35 -32.72 -14.83
C TYR A 429 12.12 -32.84 -16.15
N LEU A 430 12.83 -31.77 -16.50
CA LEU A 430 13.64 -31.65 -17.70
C LEU A 430 15.11 -31.73 -17.32
N PHE A 431 15.80 -32.79 -17.74
CA PHE A 431 17.22 -32.98 -17.45
C PHE A 431 18.06 -32.83 -18.72
N GLY A 432 19.00 -31.88 -18.71
CA GLY A 432 19.98 -31.70 -19.78
C GLY A 432 21.29 -32.42 -19.50
N ASP A 433 21.89 -33.03 -20.53
CA ASP A 433 23.18 -33.75 -20.43
C ASP A 433 24.35 -32.86 -19.93
N ASN A 434 24.18 -31.53 -19.99
CA ASN A 434 25.17 -30.54 -19.59
C ASN A 434 25.11 -30.20 -18.08
N GLY A 435 24.30 -30.92 -17.29
CA GLY A 435 24.20 -30.76 -15.83
C GLY A 435 23.16 -29.73 -15.36
N PHE A 436 22.50 -29.04 -16.28
CA PHE A 436 21.38 -28.14 -15.97
C PHE A 436 20.06 -28.92 -15.95
N ALA A 437 19.26 -28.68 -14.92
CA ALA A 437 18.00 -29.38 -14.71
C ALA A 437 16.90 -28.41 -14.31
N TYR A 438 15.78 -28.47 -15.00
CA TYR A 438 14.66 -27.56 -14.84
C TYR A 438 13.37 -28.32 -14.56
N TYR A 439 12.44 -27.69 -13.87
CA TYR A 439 11.08 -28.18 -13.74
C TYR A 439 10.13 -27.30 -14.54
N ASP A 440 9.32 -27.90 -15.41
CA ASP A 440 8.28 -27.22 -16.17
C ASP A 440 7.01 -27.05 -15.32
N ASN A 441 6.88 -25.91 -14.64
CA ASN A 441 5.74 -25.60 -13.78
C ASN A 441 4.58 -24.91 -14.52
N SER A 442 4.48 -25.05 -15.85
CA SER A 442 3.40 -24.42 -16.62
C SER A 442 2.01 -24.96 -16.24
N ASP A 443 1.94 -26.17 -15.68
CA ASP A 443 0.70 -26.79 -15.17
C ASP A 443 0.47 -26.54 -13.67
N LYS A 444 1.32 -25.72 -13.03
CA LYS A 444 1.27 -25.37 -11.60
C LYS A 444 1.27 -26.60 -10.67
N SER A 445 1.93 -27.68 -11.07
CA SER A 445 2.03 -28.91 -10.29
C SER A 445 3.19 -28.94 -9.30
N LEU A 446 4.13 -27.98 -9.37
CA LEU A 446 5.21 -27.88 -8.39
C LEU A 446 4.67 -27.33 -7.07
N THR A 447 4.84 -28.11 -6.01
CA THR A 447 4.35 -27.80 -4.67
C THR A 447 5.53 -27.52 -3.76
N TYR A 448 5.55 -26.31 -3.16
CA TYR A 448 6.52 -25.98 -2.10
C TYR A 448 6.24 -26.82 -0.86
N ILE A 449 7.31 -27.39 -0.28
CA ILE A 449 7.23 -28.23 0.91
C ILE A 449 7.82 -27.50 2.12
N THR A 450 9.07 -27.07 2.04
CA THR A 450 9.80 -26.42 3.14
C THR A 450 11.11 -25.78 2.62
N ASP A 451 11.67 -24.83 3.35
CA ASP A 451 13.04 -24.31 3.18
C ASP A 451 14.07 -25.10 4.03
N ASN A 452 13.63 -26.00 4.90
CA ASN A 452 14.49 -26.88 5.67
C ASN A 452 15.03 -28.05 4.82
N LEU A 453 16.17 -27.81 4.17
CA LEU A 453 16.83 -28.79 3.28
C LEU A 453 17.24 -30.10 3.97
N THR A 454 17.32 -30.13 5.31
CA THR A 454 17.57 -31.36 6.08
C THR A 454 16.49 -32.42 5.84
N LEU A 455 15.28 -31.99 5.47
CA LEU A 455 14.16 -32.88 5.18
C LEU A 455 14.19 -33.47 3.77
N TYR A 456 15.14 -33.08 2.92
CA TYR A 456 15.21 -33.63 1.56
C TYR A 456 15.26 -35.17 1.51
N PRO A 457 16.12 -35.86 2.30
CA PRO A 457 16.15 -37.32 2.33
C PRO A 457 14.86 -37.98 2.85
N PHE A 458 14.04 -37.27 3.63
CA PHE A 458 12.77 -37.79 4.13
C PHE A 458 11.74 -37.96 3.00
N LEU A 459 11.87 -37.17 1.93
CA LEU A 459 10.95 -37.21 0.79
C LEU A 459 11.27 -38.31 -0.22
N TYR A 460 12.49 -38.85 -0.28
CA TYR A 460 12.88 -39.86 -1.29
C TYR A 460 13.57 -41.12 -0.73
N GLY A 461 14.16 -41.01 0.47
CA GLY A 461 14.90 -42.08 1.10
C GLY A 461 13.98 -43.21 1.58
N SER A 462 14.52 -44.43 1.67
CA SER A 462 13.88 -45.54 2.37
C SER A 462 13.97 -45.41 3.90
N GLY A 463 14.63 -44.36 4.38
CA GLY A 463 14.92 -44.12 5.77
C GLY A 463 16.31 -44.62 6.18
N TRP A 464 16.48 -44.94 7.46
CA TRP A 464 17.79 -45.18 8.05
C TRP A 464 17.86 -46.48 8.84
N VAL A 465 19.06 -47.05 8.89
CA VAL A 465 19.36 -48.26 9.68
C VAL A 465 19.30 -48.03 11.18
N CYS A 466 19.53 -46.79 11.63
CA CYS A 466 19.41 -46.39 13.03
C CYS A 466 17.98 -45.98 13.37
N SER A 467 17.62 -46.10 14.64
CA SER A 467 16.35 -45.63 15.19
C SER A 467 16.27 -44.10 15.22
N GLN A 468 15.05 -43.55 15.33
CA GLN A 468 14.84 -42.10 15.47
C GLN A 468 15.60 -41.51 16.66
N GLN A 469 15.67 -42.23 17.78
CA GLN A 469 16.40 -41.80 18.98
C GLN A 469 17.90 -41.75 18.75
N GLU A 470 18.50 -42.80 18.17
CA GLU A 470 19.95 -42.83 17.89
C GLU A 470 20.37 -41.69 16.95
N MET A 471 19.50 -41.32 16.00
CA MET A 471 19.72 -40.18 15.10
C MET A 471 19.65 -38.82 15.78
N LEU A 472 18.87 -38.70 16.86
CA LEU A 472 18.85 -37.50 17.69
C LEU A 472 20.08 -37.47 18.60
N ASP A 473 20.41 -38.61 19.22
CA ASP A 473 21.55 -38.74 20.14
C ASP A 473 22.90 -38.46 19.47
N ASN A 474 23.05 -38.85 18.19
CA ASN A 474 24.26 -38.60 17.42
C ASN A 474 24.27 -37.22 16.72
N GLY A 475 23.21 -36.42 16.87
CA GLY A 475 23.08 -35.08 16.30
C GLY A 475 22.84 -35.02 14.79
N SER A 476 22.47 -36.13 14.14
CA SER A 476 22.14 -36.13 12.70
C SER A 476 20.84 -35.37 12.41
N PHE A 477 19.87 -35.42 13.33
CA PHE A 477 18.61 -34.67 13.27
C PHE A 477 18.28 -34.03 14.62
N THR A 478 17.34 -33.09 14.63
CA THR A 478 16.82 -32.48 15.86
C THR A 478 15.33 -32.79 16.04
N LYS A 479 14.80 -32.53 17.25
CA LYS A 479 13.36 -32.69 17.54
C LYS A 479 12.51 -31.83 16.59
N GLU A 480 12.98 -30.63 16.29
CA GLU A 480 12.30 -29.65 15.44
C GLU A 480 12.18 -30.16 14.00
N VAL A 481 13.23 -30.82 13.47
CA VAL A 481 13.20 -31.45 12.15
C VAL A 481 12.13 -32.55 12.10
N TYR A 482 12.05 -33.42 13.11
CA TYR A 482 11.00 -34.45 13.16
C TYR A 482 9.60 -33.84 13.34
N ALA A 483 9.45 -32.83 14.21
CA ALA A 483 8.18 -32.15 14.40
C ALA A 483 7.68 -31.49 13.12
N GLU A 484 8.59 -30.89 12.35
CA GLU A 484 8.29 -30.29 11.06
C GLU A 484 7.85 -31.34 10.04
N PHE A 485 8.58 -32.46 9.93
CA PHE A 485 8.18 -33.54 9.02
C PHE A 485 6.81 -34.12 9.36
N ASP A 486 6.49 -34.30 10.65
CA ASP A 486 5.17 -34.74 11.11
C ASP A 486 4.05 -33.77 10.68
N ARG A 487 4.28 -32.45 10.84
CA ARG A 487 3.36 -31.42 10.35
C ARG A 487 3.20 -31.48 8.82
N LEU A 488 4.28 -31.68 8.08
CA LEU A 488 4.23 -31.80 6.63
C LEU A 488 3.47 -33.06 6.18
N GLN A 489 3.71 -34.21 6.84
CA GLN A 489 3.00 -35.46 6.57
C GLN A 489 1.49 -35.33 6.79
N LYS A 490 1.07 -34.70 7.89
CA LYS A 490 -0.34 -34.46 8.21
C LYS A 490 -0.96 -33.33 7.37
N GLY A 491 -0.14 -32.38 6.93
CA GLY A 491 -0.53 -31.24 6.13
C GLY A 491 -0.28 -31.48 4.64
N ILE A 492 0.62 -30.70 4.05
CA ILE A 492 0.79 -30.60 2.59
C ILE A 492 1.12 -31.93 1.90
N LEU A 493 1.80 -32.87 2.56
CA LEU A 493 2.16 -34.15 1.95
C LEU A 493 0.99 -35.15 1.93
N SER A 494 -0.03 -34.96 2.76
CA SER A 494 -1.22 -35.83 2.82
C SER A 494 -2.03 -35.84 1.53
N GLN A 495 -1.85 -34.82 0.67
CA GLN A 495 -2.52 -34.74 -0.63
C GLN A 495 -1.93 -35.70 -1.68
N PHE A 496 -0.77 -36.32 -1.41
CA PHE A 496 -0.08 -37.20 -2.35
C PHE A 496 -0.18 -38.67 -1.91
N GLU A 497 -0.40 -39.58 -2.87
CA GLU A 497 -0.42 -41.03 -2.60
C GLU A 497 1.00 -41.52 -2.24
N GLN A 498 1.21 -41.86 -0.97
CA GLN A 498 2.48 -42.42 -0.51
C GLN A 498 2.65 -43.85 -1.04
N ILE A 499 3.78 -44.11 -1.70
CA ILE A 499 4.15 -45.45 -2.22
C ILE A 499 5.27 -46.10 -1.42
N ARG A 500 6.03 -45.32 -0.64
CA ARG A 500 7.09 -45.81 0.22
C ARG A 500 7.00 -45.16 1.59
N GLU A 501 6.89 -46.01 2.61
CA GLU A 501 6.94 -45.58 4.00
C GLU A 501 8.39 -45.32 4.43
N LEU A 502 8.63 -44.19 5.11
CA LEU A 502 9.92 -43.83 5.68
C LEU A 502 10.15 -44.61 6.99
N LYS A 503 11.28 -45.30 7.12
CA LYS A 503 11.57 -46.17 8.26
C LYS A 503 12.86 -45.84 9.00
N PHE A 504 12.88 -46.05 10.30
CA PHE A 504 14.06 -45.95 11.16
C PHE A 504 14.23 -47.27 11.91
N ALA A 505 15.32 -47.98 11.64
CA ALA A 505 15.54 -49.35 12.12
C ALA A 505 14.31 -50.26 11.87
N ASP A 506 13.84 -50.27 10.61
CA ASP A 506 12.66 -51.00 10.12
C ASP A 506 11.29 -50.61 10.74
N LYS A 507 11.26 -49.63 11.64
CA LYS A 507 10.02 -49.08 12.22
C LYS A 507 9.56 -47.83 11.45
N PRO A 508 8.25 -47.62 11.24
CA PRO A 508 7.73 -46.38 10.65
C PRO A 508 8.17 -45.13 11.43
N PHE A 509 8.29 -44.01 10.73
CA PHE A 509 8.45 -42.71 11.39
C PHE A 509 7.29 -42.42 12.35
N ASN A 510 7.60 -42.09 13.60
CA ASN A 510 6.64 -41.70 14.63
C ASN A 510 7.23 -40.55 15.46
N TYR A 511 6.76 -39.32 15.20
CA TYR A 511 7.20 -38.15 15.95
C TYR A 511 6.74 -38.20 17.40
N LEU A 512 5.47 -38.54 17.67
CA LEU A 512 4.88 -38.56 19.01
C LEU A 512 5.66 -39.50 19.93
N GLU A 513 5.87 -40.75 19.52
CA GLU A 513 6.64 -41.72 20.32
C GLU A 513 8.09 -41.26 20.61
N THR A 514 8.71 -40.54 19.67
CA THR A 514 10.08 -40.05 19.83
C THR A 514 10.12 -38.82 20.75
N ALA A 515 9.17 -37.90 20.57
CA ALA A 515 9.04 -36.72 21.41
C ALA A 515 8.70 -37.10 22.85
N GLU A 516 7.86 -38.11 23.05
CA GLU A 516 7.55 -38.70 24.36
C GLU A 516 8.81 -39.29 25.00
N LYS A 517 9.53 -40.20 24.35
CA LYS A 517 10.77 -40.80 24.89
C LYS A 517 11.84 -39.79 25.32
N GLN A 518 11.90 -38.63 24.68
CA GLN A 518 12.90 -37.60 24.99
C GLN A 518 12.42 -36.55 25.99
N THR A 519 11.12 -36.44 26.23
CA THR A 519 10.55 -35.34 27.05
C THR A 519 9.84 -35.88 28.29
N GLU A 520 9.31 -37.09 28.22
CA GLU A 520 8.67 -37.78 29.33
C GLU A 520 9.70 -38.43 30.24
N GLN A 521 9.57 -38.18 31.54
CA GLN A 521 10.40 -38.81 32.56
C GLN A 521 9.96 -40.25 32.89
N ASN A 522 8.80 -40.69 32.38
CA ASN A 522 8.22 -42.00 32.64
C ASN A 522 8.21 -42.86 31.36
N TYR A 523 8.94 -43.97 31.35
CA TYR A 523 9.04 -44.86 30.17
C TYR A 523 7.79 -45.74 29.94
N ASN A 524 6.75 -45.60 30.77
CA ASN A 524 5.63 -46.52 30.82
C ASN A 524 4.41 -46.07 30.01
N LYS A 525 4.42 -44.89 29.39
CA LYS A 525 3.31 -44.37 28.58
C LYS A 525 3.77 -43.66 27.31
N ILE A 526 4.21 -44.45 26.32
CA ILE A 526 4.23 -43.98 24.92
C ILE A 526 2.78 -44.08 24.40
N ASP A 527 1.97 -43.06 24.65
CA ASP A 527 0.51 -43.08 24.43
C ASP A 527 0.02 -42.18 23.28
N GLY A 528 0.92 -41.46 22.61
CA GLY A 528 0.62 -40.59 21.47
C GLY A 528 0.28 -39.14 21.87
N ILE A 529 0.45 -38.75 23.13
CA ILE A 529 0.27 -37.40 23.65
C ILE A 529 1.53 -37.00 24.43
N ILE A 530 2.26 -35.98 23.94
CA ILE A 530 3.44 -35.44 24.64
C ILE A 530 3.00 -34.81 25.97
N ASN A 531 3.15 -35.53 27.09
CA ASN A 531 2.82 -35.06 28.42
C ASN A 531 4.07 -35.04 29.32
N ASN A 532 4.51 -33.85 29.74
CA ASN A 532 5.77 -33.71 30.50
C ASN A 532 5.67 -34.13 31.98
N GLU A 533 4.50 -34.59 32.42
CA GLU A 533 4.24 -35.10 33.76
C GLU A 533 3.40 -36.37 33.66
N PRO A 534 3.54 -37.34 34.58
CA PRO A 534 2.75 -38.56 34.51
C PRO A 534 1.27 -38.19 34.52
N LEU A 535 0.53 -38.57 33.48
CA LEU A 535 -0.94 -38.54 33.52
C LEU A 535 -1.38 -39.32 34.76
N GLU A 536 -1.81 -38.57 35.78
CA GLU A 536 -2.37 -39.07 37.01
C GLU A 536 -3.40 -40.13 36.65
N SER A 537 -3.21 -41.29 37.28
CA SER A 537 -4.10 -42.43 37.21
C SER A 537 -5.56 -42.00 37.31
N GLU A 538 -6.38 -42.59 36.45
CA GLU A 538 -7.84 -42.59 36.49
C GLU A 538 -8.41 -42.53 37.92
N ASP A 539 -9.38 -41.63 38.08
CA ASP A 539 -10.31 -41.49 39.21
C ASP A 539 -9.72 -41.19 40.60
N LYS A 540 -9.53 -39.89 40.93
CA LYS A 540 -9.79 -39.35 42.29
C LYS A 540 -10.22 -37.87 42.29
N SER A 541 -11.49 -37.63 42.62
CA SER A 541 -11.99 -36.57 43.54
C SER A 541 -11.83 -35.07 43.18
N MET A 542 -12.95 -34.41 42.87
CA MET A 542 -13.14 -32.94 42.95
C MET A 542 -12.88 -32.38 44.37
N ASN A 543 -11.63 -32.14 44.78
CA ASN A 543 -11.40 -31.43 46.04
C ASN A 543 -10.02 -30.77 46.22
N ASP A 544 -9.22 -30.60 45.16
CA ASP A 544 -7.96 -29.89 45.29
C ASP A 544 -8.16 -28.38 45.09
N LYS A 545 -7.72 -27.61 46.08
CA LYS A 545 -7.75 -26.15 46.08
C LYS A 545 -6.93 -25.59 44.92
N ILE A 546 -7.38 -24.48 44.36
CA ILE A 546 -6.64 -23.74 43.33
C ILE A 546 -5.75 -22.67 43.96
N SER A 547 -4.54 -22.53 43.44
CA SER A 547 -3.57 -21.51 43.84
C SER A 547 -3.75 -20.26 42.98
N VAL A 548 -4.16 -19.15 43.60
CA VAL A 548 -4.43 -17.87 42.94
C VAL A 548 -3.55 -16.76 43.51
N LEU A 549 -3.31 -15.70 42.72
CA LEU A 549 -2.63 -14.50 43.22
C LEU A 549 -3.68 -13.50 43.71
N ALA A 550 -3.75 -13.29 45.02
CA ALA A 550 -4.63 -12.31 45.62
C ALA A 550 -3.95 -10.95 45.74
N VAL A 551 -4.64 -9.90 45.27
CA VAL A 551 -4.13 -8.52 45.31
C VAL A 551 -5.14 -7.65 46.04
N GLU A 552 -4.83 -7.31 47.28
CA GLU A 552 -5.64 -6.39 48.08
C GLU A 552 -5.21 -4.93 47.88
N PRO A 553 -6.15 -3.96 48.03
CA PRO A 553 -5.82 -2.54 47.95
C PRO A 553 -4.69 -2.18 48.91
N MET A 554 -3.67 -1.50 48.37
CA MET A 554 -2.51 -1.01 49.12
C MET A 554 -1.65 -2.09 49.80
N LYS A 555 -1.76 -3.36 49.38
CA LYS A 555 -0.86 -4.45 49.79
C LYS A 555 -0.08 -4.99 48.58
N ALA A 556 1.02 -5.66 48.89
CA ALA A 556 1.73 -6.48 47.91
C ALA A 556 0.90 -7.75 47.60
N PRO A 557 0.99 -8.29 46.38
CA PRO A 557 0.26 -9.48 46.00
C PRO A 557 0.82 -10.71 46.74
N TYR A 558 -0.03 -11.69 47.01
CA TYR A 558 0.37 -12.92 47.68
C TYR A 558 -0.41 -14.12 47.15
N ILE A 559 0.20 -15.30 47.25
CA ILE A 559 -0.42 -16.54 46.81
C ILE A 559 -1.42 -17.02 47.87
N LYS A 560 -2.60 -17.41 47.41
CA LYS A 560 -3.68 -17.93 48.25
C LYS A 560 -4.27 -19.18 47.62
N GLU A 561 -4.43 -20.22 48.43
CA GLU A 561 -5.20 -21.40 48.05
C GLU A 561 -6.68 -21.19 48.37
N ILE A 562 -7.55 -21.39 47.39
CA ILE A 562 -9.00 -21.27 47.53
C ILE A 562 -9.69 -22.52 46.97
N GLU A 563 -10.88 -22.84 47.47
CA GLU A 563 -11.66 -23.94 46.89
C GLU A 563 -12.05 -23.59 45.44
N PRO A 564 -12.08 -24.55 44.51
CA PRO A 564 -12.53 -24.29 43.15
C PRO A 564 -14.01 -23.87 43.13
N GLY A 565 -14.38 -23.04 42.15
CA GLY A 565 -15.77 -22.67 41.89
C GLY A 565 -16.14 -21.21 42.24
N LEU A 566 -17.33 -20.83 41.77
CA LEU A 566 -17.82 -19.45 41.76
C LEU A 566 -17.95 -18.85 43.16
N GLU A 567 -18.47 -19.61 44.13
CA GLU A 567 -18.72 -19.11 45.49
C GLU A 567 -17.43 -18.67 46.20
N SER A 568 -16.34 -19.42 46.01
CA SER A 568 -15.03 -19.08 46.56
C SER A 568 -14.48 -17.80 45.94
N LEU A 569 -14.58 -17.63 44.63
CA LEU A 569 -14.14 -16.42 43.94
C LEU A 569 -14.94 -15.19 44.40
N GLN A 570 -16.27 -15.32 44.48
CA GLN A 570 -17.17 -14.26 44.96
C GLN A 570 -16.86 -13.85 46.40
N LYS A 571 -16.55 -14.83 47.26
CA LYS A 571 -16.17 -14.58 48.66
C LYS A 571 -14.87 -13.79 48.77
N GLU A 572 -13.90 -14.06 47.90
CA GLU A 572 -12.58 -13.40 47.93
C GLU A 572 -12.62 -11.97 47.38
N VAL A 573 -13.35 -11.72 46.28
CA VAL A 573 -13.50 -10.35 45.73
C VAL A 573 -14.60 -9.54 46.43
N GLY A 574 -15.42 -10.19 47.25
CA GLY A 574 -16.44 -9.56 48.11
C GLY A 574 -17.71 -9.15 47.37
N GLY A 575 -18.18 -9.94 46.39
CA GLY A 575 -19.37 -9.64 45.60
C GLY A 575 -19.52 -10.51 44.36
N LEU A 576 -20.41 -10.12 43.44
CA LEU A 576 -20.48 -10.73 42.11
C LEU A 576 -19.14 -10.52 41.38
N ILE A 577 -18.73 -11.54 40.62
CA ILE A 577 -17.44 -11.50 39.93
C ILE A 577 -17.59 -11.04 38.49
N GLN A 578 -16.62 -10.27 38.03
CA GLN A 578 -16.35 -10.03 36.63
C GLN A 578 -14.97 -10.63 36.31
N ALA A 579 -14.88 -11.37 35.21
CA ALA A 579 -13.61 -11.82 34.66
C ALA A 579 -13.19 -10.90 33.51
N VAL A 580 -11.98 -10.35 33.60
CA VAL A 580 -11.38 -9.52 32.54
C VAL A 580 -10.07 -10.15 32.07
N TYR A 581 -9.76 -9.96 30.79
CA TYR A 581 -8.64 -10.62 30.10
C TYR A 581 -7.68 -9.57 29.52
N PRO A 582 -6.97 -8.80 30.37
CA PRO A 582 -6.14 -7.69 29.89
C PRO A 582 -4.74 -8.11 29.43
N TYR A 583 -4.45 -9.42 29.39
CA TYR A 583 -3.13 -9.97 29.06
C TYR A 583 -3.25 -11.13 28.08
N GLU A 584 -2.26 -11.30 27.21
CA GLU A 584 -2.14 -12.41 26.24
C GLU A 584 -1.80 -13.76 26.89
N ASP A 585 -1.35 -13.79 28.15
CA ASP A 585 -1.13 -15.03 28.88
C ASP A 585 -2.48 -15.72 29.18
N MET A 586 -2.47 -17.05 29.35
CA MET A 586 -3.65 -17.85 29.73
C MET A 586 -4.09 -17.62 31.20
N VAL A 587 -4.48 -16.39 31.52
CA VAL A 587 -4.94 -15.95 32.84
C VAL A 587 -6.17 -15.06 32.73
N ALA A 588 -6.95 -15.01 33.81
CA ALA A 588 -8.00 -14.00 33.99
C ALA A 588 -7.76 -13.20 35.26
N VAL A 589 -8.16 -11.93 35.23
CA VAL A 589 -8.29 -11.10 36.42
C VAL A 589 -9.75 -11.13 36.87
N ILE A 590 -9.98 -11.65 38.07
CA ILE A 590 -11.30 -11.75 38.69
C ILE A 590 -11.45 -10.60 39.68
N CYS A 591 -12.40 -9.71 39.44
CA CYS A 591 -12.68 -8.57 40.30
C CYS A 591 -14.17 -8.48 40.67
N ASN A 592 -14.49 -7.60 41.61
CA ASN A 592 -15.87 -7.33 42.00
C ASN A 592 -16.57 -6.48 40.93
N GLU A 593 -17.60 -7.03 40.29
CA GLU A 593 -18.35 -6.38 39.19
C GLU A 593 -18.93 -5.01 39.61
N GLU A 594 -19.36 -4.89 40.87
CA GLU A 594 -19.96 -3.68 41.41
C GLU A 594 -18.96 -2.86 42.27
N GLY A 595 -17.68 -3.23 42.30
CA GLY A 595 -16.71 -2.69 43.24
C GLY A 595 -16.57 -1.16 43.18
N LYS A 596 -16.55 -0.58 41.98
CA LYS A 596 -16.50 0.88 41.77
C LYS A 596 -17.79 1.56 42.22
N MET A 597 -18.94 0.98 41.88
CA MET A 597 -20.27 1.51 42.22
C MET A 597 -20.51 1.49 43.73
N ASN A 598 -20.02 0.45 44.40
CA ASN A 598 -20.10 0.27 45.85
C ASN A 598 -19.01 1.05 46.62
N GLY A 599 -18.17 1.83 45.93
CA GLY A 599 -17.16 2.68 46.56
C GLY A 599 -16.01 1.90 47.20
N LEU A 600 -15.68 0.70 46.71
CA LEU A 600 -14.52 -0.04 47.17
C LEU A 600 -13.23 0.73 46.85
N PRO A 601 -12.18 0.61 47.68
CA PRO A 601 -10.91 1.29 47.42
C PRO A 601 -10.31 0.88 46.07
N LEU A 602 -9.87 1.87 45.28
CA LEU A 602 -9.11 1.61 44.05
C LEU A 602 -7.81 0.87 44.37
N ASN A 603 -7.41 -0.06 43.50
CA ASN A 603 -6.36 -1.02 43.78
C ASN A 603 -5.21 -0.96 42.78
N ARG A 604 -5.45 -1.29 41.50
CA ARG A 604 -4.44 -1.29 40.42
C ARG A 604 -5.04 -0.82 39.10
N ALA A 605 -4.24 -0.09 38.33
CA ALA A 605 -4.54 0.25 36.95
C ALA A 605 -4.33 -0.96 36.03
N ILE A 606 -5.10 -1.00 34.95
CA ILE A 606 -4.90 -1.86 33.79
C ILE A 606 -4.48 -0.96 32.62
N TYR A 607 -3.49 -1.44 31.86
CA TYR A 607 -2.91 -0.73 30.74
C TYR A 607 -3.07 -1.54 29.45
N ASN A 608 -3.20 -0.88 28.31
CA ASN A 608 -3.11 -1.52 26.98
C ASN A 608 -1.64 -1.64 26.51
N ASP A 609 -1.42 -2.17 25.30
CA ASP A 609 -0.10 -2.36 24.70
C ASP A 609 0.68 -1.05 24.52
N ASP A 610 -0.04 0.07 24.31
CA ASP A 610 0.51 1.42 24.19
C ASP A 610 0.83 2.08 25.55
N LYS A 611 0.64 1.35 26.66
CA LYS A 611 0.83 1.79 28.07
C LYS A 611 -0.12 2.91 28.51
N GLU A 612 -1.26 3.04 27.86
CA GLU A 612 -2.34 3.93 28.29
C GLU A 612 -3.24 3.23 29.30
N MET A 613 -3.67 3.96 30.34
CA MET A 613 -4.54 3.41 31.38
C MET A 613 -5.96 3.22 30.83
N THR A 614 -6.40 1.98 30.73
CA THR A 614 -7.73 1.62 30.20
C THR A 614 -8.76 1.45 31.30
N ASP A 615 -8.35 0.94 32.47
CA ASP A 615 -9.26 0.77 33.60
C ASP A 615 -8.55 0.81 34.96
N ILE A 616 -9.32 0.96 36.04
CA ILE A 616 -8.83 0.90 37.42
C ILE A 616 -9.66 -0.11 38.21
N ILE A 617 -9.04 -1.17 38.74
CA ILE A 617 -9.74 -2.18 39.53
C ILE A 617 -10.05 -1.62 40.93
N ALA A 618 -11.28 -1.82 41.41
CA ALA A 618 -11.72 -1.45 42.76
C ALA A 618 -11.94 -2.70 43.63
N GLY A 619 -11.40 -2.68 44.86
CA GLY A 619 -11.46 -3.79 45.80
C GLY A 619 -10.35 -4.84 45.59
N THR A 620 -10.45 -5.95 46.33
CA THR A 620 -9.55 -7.10 46.15
C THR A 620 -9.85 -7.78 44.83
N PHE A 621 -8.80 -8.12 44.08
CA PHE A 621 -8.94 -8.93 42.87
C PHE A 621 -8.00 -10.13 42.92
N LEU A 622 -8.32 -11.14 42.12
CA LEU A 622 -7.53 -12.36 41.97
C LEU A 622 -6.99 -12.45 40.55
N VAL A 623 -5.78 -12.97 40.39
CA VAL A 623 -5.32 -13.49 39.10
C VAL A 623 -5.38 -15.01 39.16
N VAL A 624 -6.04 -15.61 38.18
CA VAL A 624 -6.32 -17.06 38.12
C VAL A 624 -5.86 -17.62 36.77
N GLY A 625 -5.50 -18.91 36.73
CA GLY A 625 -5.19 -19.59 35.47
C GLY A 625 -6.45 -19.90 34.67
N LEU A 626 -6.31 -19.99 33.34
CA LEU A 626 -7.37 -20.44 32.44
C LEU A 626 -7.16 -21.90 32.05
N GLY A 627 -8.15 -22.75 32.35
CA GLY A 627 -8.31 -24.08 31.77
C GLY A 627 -9.37 -24.09 30.67
N GLU A 628 -9.65 -25.26 30.09
CA GLU A 628 -10.59 -25.40 28.96
C GLU A 628 -12.03 -24.93 29.29
N GLU A 629 -12.51 -25.21 30.51
CA GLU A 629 -13.88 -24.85 30.93
C GLU A 629 -13.96 -24.24 32.34
N ASN A 630 -12.85 -24.14 33.08
CA ASN A 630 -12.81 -23.68 34.47
C ASN A 630 -11.58 -22.81 34.76
N PHE A 631 -11.67 -22.00 35.82
CA PHE A 631 -10.49 -21.33 36.39
C PHE A 631 -9.61 -22.32 37.15
N THR A 632 -8.30 -22.23 36.93
CA THR A 632 -7.29 -23.17 37.44
C THR A 632 -6.23 -22.45 38.27
N SER A 633 -5.34 -23.23 38.90
CA SER A 633 -4.16 -22.69 39.59
C SER A 633 -3.23 -21.96 38.63
N LEU A 634 -2.64 -20.86 39.08
CA LEU A 634 -1.52 -20.24 38.36
C LEU A 634 -0.29 -21.14 38.43
N SER A 635 0.41 -21.31 37.31
CA SER A 635 1.73 -21.94 37.31
C SER A 635 2.74 -21.07 38.07
N ASP A 636 3.78 -21.68 38.65
CA ASP A 636 4.81 -20.96 39.42
C ASP A 636 5.46 -19.80 38.63
N GLY A 637 5.60 -19.96 37.31
CA GLY A 637 6.10 -18.91 36.42
C GLY A 637 5.17 -17.71 36.34
N LEU A 638 3.86 -17.95 36.17
CA LEU A 638 2.84 -16.90 36.11
C LEU A 638 2.61 -16.26 37.47
N GLN A 639 2.65 -17.03 38.56
CA GLN A 639 2.62 -16.51 39.92
C GLN A 639 3.73 -15.48 40.14
N LYS A 640 4.97 -15.80 39.74
CA LYS A 640 6.10 -14.88 39.87
C LYS A 640 5.96 -13.64 38.98
N LYS A 641 5.56 -13.82 37.72
CA LYS A 641 5.34 -12.73 36.75
C LYS A 641 4.33 -11.70 37.29
N TYR A 642 3.14 -12.16 37.68
CA TYR A 642 2.09 -11.26 38.15
C TYR A 642 2.34 -10.72 39.56
N ALA A 643 3.04 -11.46 40.41
CA ALA A 643 3.51 -10.92 41.69
C ALA A 643 4.49 -9.75 41.50
N ASP A 644 5.35 -9.80 40.48
CA ASP A 644 6.24 -8.69 40.14
C ASP A 644 5.50 -7.51 39.46
N ILE A 645 4.54 -7.78 38.56
CA ILE A 645 3.70 -6.73 37.94
C ILE A 645 2.93 -5.92 39.00
N PHE A 646 2.23 -6.60 39.92
CA PHE A 646 1.39 -5.93 40.91
C PHE A 646 2.11 -5.62 42.23
N LYS A 647 3.43 -5.79 42.26
CA LYS A 647 4.29 -5.70 43.45
C LYS A 647 4.11 -4.42 44.26
N ASN A 648 4.01 -3.29 43.57
CA ASN A 648 3.87 -1.99 44.19
C ASN A 648 2.39 -1.59 44.25
N PRO A 649 1.86 -1.27 45.45
CA PRO A 649 0.63 -0.49 45.61
C PRO A 649 0.54 0.72 44.71
N GLU A 650 -0.66 1.10 44.28
CA GLU A 650 -0.91 2.32 43.50
C GLU A 650 -1.93 3.22 44.21
N GLU A 651 -1.70 4.53 44.15
CA GLU A 651 -2.66 5.56 44.58
C GLU A 651 -3.07 6.40 43.38
N PHE A 652 -4.36 6.71 43.26
CA PHE A 652 -4.93 7.36 42.09
C PHE A 652 -5.24 8.82 42.42
N VAL A 653 -4.60 9.74 41.69
CA VAL A 653 -4.78 11.17 41.88
C VAL A 653 -5.33 11.77 40.60
N ARG A 654 -6.34 12.64 40.73
CA ARG A 654 -6.87 13.40 39.60
C ARG A 654 -6.02 14.67 39.42
N LEU A 655 -5.34 14.77 38.30
CA LEU A 655 -4.57 15.95 37.89
C LEU A 655 -5.28 16.58 36.68
N GLY A 656 -6.04 17.65 36.93
CA GLY A 656 -6.89 18.26 35.90
C GLY A 656 -7.99 17.31 35.41
N ASN A 657 -7.96 16.98 34.12
CA ASN A 657 -8.91 16.06 33.50
C ASN A 657 -8.44 14.60 33.47
N GLU A 658 -7.22 14.30 33.92
CA GLU A 658 -6.63 12.96 33.85
C GLU A 658 -6.51 12.31 35.23
N ILE A 659 -6.62 10.99 35.27
CA ILE A 659 -6.36 10.17 36.46
C ILE A 659 -4.99 9.52 36.27
N VAL A 660 -4.10 9.73 37.23
CA VAL A 660 -2.74 9.19 37.20
C VAL A 660 -2.58 8.19 38.36
N ALA A 661 -2.02 7.01 38.06
CA ALA A 661 -1.68 6.00 39.05
C ALA A 661 -0.23 6.20 39.52
N ILE A 662 -0.04 6.39 40.82
CA ILE A 662 1.26 6.66 41.43
C ILE A 662 1.66 5.42 42.25
N PRO A 663 2.74 4.70 41.89
CA PRO A 663 3.24 3.59 42.68
C PRO A 663 3.73 4.06 44.06
N VAL A 664 3.23 3.44 45.12
CA VAL A 664 3.53 3.77 46.52
C VAL A 664 4.46 2.70 47.10
N LYS A 665 5.62 3.14 47.63
CA LYS A 665 6.53 2.24 48.36
C LYS A 665 5.88 1.80 49.69
N PRO A 666 5.97 0.52 50.12
CA PRO A 666 5.25 -0.02 51.28
C PRO A 666 5.50 0.62 52.67
N SER A 667 6.33 1.66 52.79
CA SER A 667 6.72 2.26 54.08
C SER A 667 6.21 3.68 54.35
N ILE A 668 5.42 4.29 53.47
CA ILE A 668 4.92 5.67 53.68
C ILE A 668 3.54 5.70 54.36
N LYS A 669 2.80 4.58 54.37
CA LYS A 669 1.46 4.51 54.98
C LYS A 669 1.45 4.48 56.51
N GLN A 670 2.52 4.02 57.16
CA GLN A 670 2.67 4.17 58.63
C GLN A 670 2.90 5.64 59.02
N GLN A 671 3.67 6.40 58.23
CA GLN A 671 3.93 7.83 58.45
C GLN A 671 2.72 8.71 58.08
N LEU A 672 2.01 8.40 56.99
CA LEU A 672 0.77 9.10 56.60
C LEU A 672 -0.39 8.84 57.56
N ASN A 673 -0.53 7.62 58.12
CA ASN A 673 -1.55 7.33 59.12
C ASN A 673 -1.25 7.96 60.49
N GLN A 674 0.02 8.20 60.82
CA GLN A 674 0.45 8.95 62.01
C GLN A 674 0.21 10.45 61.84
N ALA A 675 0.52 11.01 60.66
CA ALA A 675 0.24 12.40 60.32
C ALA A 675 -1.27 12.73 60.23
N LYS A 676 -2.09 11.81 59.68
CA LYS A 676 -3.56 11.94 59.65
C LYS A 676 -4.20 11.84 61.04
N LYS A 677 -3.60 11.08 61.98
CA LYS A 677 -4.02 11.07 63.40
C LYS A 677 -3.65 12.35 64.14
N GLU A 678 -2.46 12.91 63.89
CA GLU A 678 -2.00 14.15 64.54
C GLU A 678 -2.67 15.42 63.98
N GLN A 679 -3.17 15.39 62.74
CA GLN A 679 -3.97 16.47 62.16
C GLN A 679 -5.47 16.38 62.50
N GLY A 680 -6.02 15.18 62.70
CA GLY A 680 -7.43 14.97 63.09
C GLY A 680 -7.77 15.31 64.55
N GLU A 681 -6.79 15.35 65.46
CA GLU A 681 -7.02 15.70 66.89
C GLU A 681 -6.93 17.21 67.18
N ARG A 682 -6.61 18.06 66.20
CA ARG A 682 -6.46 19.52 66.41
C ARG A 682 -7.65 20.38 65.98
N GLU A 683 -8.67 19.85 65.31
CA GLU A 683 -9.81 20.66 64.82
C GLU A 683 -11.15 20.45 65.54
N ASP A 684 -11.26 19.54 66.52
CA ASP A 684 -12.49 19.34 67.31
C ASP A 684 -12.36 19.73 68.80
N LYS A 685 -12.00 20.99 69.06
CA LYS A 685 -12.39 21.67 70.30
C LYS A 685 -13.02 23.03 70.00
N LYS A 686 -14.36 23.08 70.05
CA LYS A 686 -15.10 24.35 70.21
C LYS A 686 -14.55 25.13 71.41
N PRO A 687 -14.29 26.46 71.29
CA PRO A 687 -14.14 27.29 72.47
C PRO A 687 -15.51 27.40 73.18
N PRO A 688 -15.57 27.41 74.52
CA PRO A 688 -16.82 27.59 75.24
C PRO A 688 -17.38 28.99 75.01
N SER A 689 -18.69 29.03 74.82
CA SER A 689 -19.49 30.24 74.68
C SER A 689 -19.28 31.19 75.87
N HIS A 690 -18.98 32.45 75.62
CA HIS A 690 -19.46 33.53 76.46
C HIS A 690 -19.80 34.76 75.62
N LYS A 691 -21.11 35.05 75.56
CA LYS A 691 -21.69 36.34 75.19
C LYS A 691 -21.54 37.34 76.36
N PRO A 692 -21.71 38.65 76.12
CA PRO A 692 -20.72 39.69 76.40
C PRO A 692 -21.09 40.53 77.63
N PRO A 693 -20.31 41.58 77.95
CA PRO A 693 -20.97 42.86 78.18
C PRO A 693 -20.28 44.07 77.53
N GLU A 694 -21.13 44.98 77.05
CA GLU A 694 -21.05 46.47 76.99
C GLU A 694 -19.69 47.11 76.62
N LEU A 695 -19.58 47.91 75.55
CA LEU A 695 -20.33 49.12 75.18
C LEU A 695 -20.27 49.36 73.66
#